data_AF-A0A935SU11-F1
#
_entry.id   AF-A0A935SU11-F1
#
_cell.length_a   1.000
_cell.length_b   1.000
_cell.length_c   1.000
_cell.angle_alpha   90.00
_cell.angle_beta   90.00
_cell.angle_gamma   90.00
#
_symmetry.space_group_name_H-M   'P 1'
#
loop_
_entity.id
_entity.type
_entity.pdbx_description
1 polymer ?
#
loop_
_entity_poly.entity_id
_entity_poly.type
_entity_poly.pdbx_seq_one_letter_code
_entity_poly.pdbx_strand_id
1 'polypeptide(L)'
;MNRVKLVTLSVFAVLGIAFFLMPLKPDKVSGRMLSEAIGSPTNVDASDNSYVEKIQIHWDTVRGATLYRIFRNTVNNAGGAADVGTTAANYFFDTPPSAGTNYFYWVRAENGGTVSELSLADQGRRAVGTVQPSPFGLLEPPNAPTGNPITAAKAYLGKTIFWDEQLSSTKTVSCGTCHRPAAGGSDPRTVIGDSRSTNAGPDNTFNTGDDISGSPGVPQNNINGTYTSIPLFGINPQVTGRKSPTYLNGAYTRQGLFWDGRATDIFRDQITNSVLLTEWASLESQSAGPPLSSAEMAHGGRTWLQVASQIESSKPLALATRLPNGLKSWIANRTYPQLFQEAFGTPEVTPSRIAMAVATHERTLFSDRTPLDLAIQNIQPLTLEEQDGQTVFVDMNCNACHGGPLLSDNNYHNIGVRPQNEDIGRGAVTGLVEDNGRFKTPTLRNVSLRGPFFHNGRKENLEDVIELYRRGGDFSAPNIDPDLIHPLNLTNQQRSDLAAFMRRPLTDPRVANERAPFDRPRLYTESVRVPVITGIGRAGAGAIVPIPTAIEPPLLGNPSFTVAVSRGLGGAPAVLVIDSNDPGVGSAVPSTGSFARVTIDLAGTGNGGGWGSVKLSIRNDLALVGRTFYGRWYITDAAAANGFSVTPAFSFSIFSSSNLGTVFDFDGDNKSDVSIYRPNGGSGGEWWWSRSSNGGNGAVQFGTATDVIVPSDFTGDNKTDIAFFRPSTGFWYVLRSDDFSFFAFPFGSGGDVPVPADYDADGRSDPAVFRPSNSTWFIANSGGGTAIQQFGIAGDLPVPADYDGDAKADIAIYRPSLGQWWLARSSAGTVAFEFGTATDKAVSGDYTGDGKADVAFWRPATGDWYILRSENNSYFAFPFGIASDLPVPGDYDGDGKYDAAVFRPSNSTWFAQRSTAGTLIQQFGQIGDIPLPNAFVR
;
A
#
# COMPACT_ATOMS: atom_id res chain seq x y z
N MET A 1 38.03 -43.11 -47.31
CA MET A 1 37.94 -41.72 -47.82
C MET A 1 36.83 -40.98 -47.09
N ASN A 2 37.03 -39.68 -46.90
CA ASN A 2 36.15 -38.64 -46.31
C ASN A 2 36.13 -38.43 -44.79
N ARG A 3 36.93 -37.40 -44.41
CA ARG A 3 36.77 -36.29 -43.46
C ARG A 3 36.04 -36.53 -42.13
N VAL A 4 36.72 -36.22 -41.01
CA VAL A 4 36.16 -35.63 -39.77
C VAL A 4 37.27 -34.95 -38.91
N LYS A 5 36.99 -33.72 -38.46
CA LYS A 5 37.38 -32.93 -37.23
C LYS A 5 38.87 -32.68 -36.87
N LEU A 6 39.32 -31.44 -36.64
CA LEU A 6 39.10 -30.46 -35.53
C LEU A 6 39.98 -30.76 -34.30
N VAL A 7 40.98 -29.90 -34.03
CA VAL A 7 41.65 -29.80 -32.72
C VAL A 7 42.08 -28.35 -32.44
N THR A 8 41.75 -27.94 -31.22
CA THR A 8 42.04 -26.77 -30.40
C THR A 8 43.55 -26.56 -30.13
N LEU A 9 44.01 -25.35 -29.82
CA LEU A 9 44.77 -25.09 -28.58
C LEU A 9 45.03 -23.59 -28.32
N SER A 10 44.80 -23.20 -27.08
CA SER A 10 45.13 -21.92 -26.44
C SER A 10 46.63 -21.81 -26.13
N VAL A 11 47.16 -20.60 -25.93
CA VAL A 11 47.81 -20.13 -24.67
C VAL A 11 48.36 -18.69 -24.82
N PHE A 12 48.13 -17.96 -23.72
CA PHE A 12 48.45 -16.59 -23.31
C PHE A 12 49.90 -16.07 -23.45
N ALA A 13 50.01 -14.74 -23.62
CA ALA A 13 50.95 -13.87 -22.87
C ALA A 13 50.42 -12.42 -22.85
N VAL A 14 50.54 -11.74 -21.71
CA VAL A 14 49.97 -10.41 -21.37
C VAL A 14 51.08 -9.43 -20.98
N LEU A 15 50.79 -8.13 -21.14
CA LEU A 15 51.39 -6.89 -20.59
C LEU A 15 52.56 -6.26 -21.40
N GLY A 16 52.55 -4.96 -21.75
CA GLY A 16 51.56 -3.91 -21.51
C GLY A 16 52.00 -2.52 -22.05
N ILE A 17 51.08 -1.55 -21.86
CA ILE A 17 51.22 -0.08 -21.84
C ILE A 17 51.17 0.69 -23.18
N ALA A 18 50.04 1.40 -23.36
CA ALA A 18 49.89 2.82 -23.75
C ALA A 18 48.74 3.02 -24.76
N PHE A 19 47.58 3.50 -24.31
CA PHE A 19 46.61 4.15 -25.20
C PHE A 19 46.00 5.37 -24.49
N PHE A 20 46.16 6.52 -25.13
CA PHE A 20 45.48 7.76 -24.79
C PHE A 20 44.83 8.32 -26.06
N LEU A 21 43.55 8.69 -25.93
CA LEU A 21 42.74 9.62 -26.73
C LEU A 21 42.41 9.30 -28.21
N MET A 22 41.16 8.89 -28.44
CA MET A 22 40.23 9.57 -29.35
C MET A 22 38.76 9.34 -28.91
N PRO A 23 37.87 10.35 -29.06
CA PRO A 23 36.55 10.36 -28.42
C PRO A 23 35.51 9.65 -29.29
N LEU A 24 34.74 8.75 -28.66
CA LEU A 24 33.52 8.22 -29.27
C LEU A 24 32.42 9.29 -29.19
N LYS A 25 31.91 9.68 -30.36
CA LYS A 25 30.72 10.52 -30.49
C LYS A 25 29.52 9.78 -29.90
N PRO A 26 28.68 10.42 -29.06
CA PRO A 26 27.36 9.91 -28.77
C PRO A 26 26.45 10.18 -29.97
N ASP A 27 25.88 9.11 -30.55
CA ASP A 27 24.76 9.25 -31.46
C ASP A 27 23.58 9.87 -30.70
N LYS A 28 23.16 11.03 -31.17
CA LYS A 28 21.98 11.73 -30.69
C LYS A 28 20.74 10.97 -31.15
N VAL A 29 20.13 10.20 -30.25
CA VAL A 29 18.69 9.94 -30.33
C VAL A 29 18.00 11.21 -29.82
N SER A 30 17.63 12.11 -30.73
CA SER A 30 16.81 13.27 -30.39
C SER A 30 15.34 12.85 -30.26
N GLY A 31 15.02 12.15 -29.17
CA GLY A 31 13.71 12.29 -28.56
C GLY A 31 13.77 13.55 -27.72
N ARG A 32 13.14 14.62 -28.20
CA ARG A 32 13.09 15.92 -27.51
C ARG A 32 12.27 15.70 -26.22
N MET A 33 12.94 15.42 -25.10
CA MET A 33 12.37 15.62 -23.76
C MET A 33 11.99 17.09 -23.69
N LEU A 34 10.72 17.41 -23.97
CA LEU A 34 10.14 18.64 -23.47
C LEU A 34 10.30 18.54 -21.95
N SER A 35 10.89 19.56 -21.34
CA SER A 35 11.07 19.64 -19.89
C SER A 35 9.72 19.43 -19.21
N GLU A 36 9.47 18.23 -18.65
CA GLU A 36 8.39 18.04 -17.68
C GLU A 36 8.63 19.09 -16.59
N ALA A 37 7.69 20.03 -16.43
CA ALA A 37 7.77 20.99 -15.36
C ALA A 37 7.82 20.22 -14.02
N ILE A 38 8.83 20.50 -13.19
CA ILE A 38 8.92 19.88 -11.87
C ILE A 38 7.77 20.43 -11.02
N GLY A 39 6.99 19.55 -10.40
CA GLY A 39 5.90 19.94 -9.52
C GLY A 39 6.38 20.70 -8.27
N SER A 40 5.55 21.58 -7.71
CA SER A 40 5.86 22.22 -6.43
C SER A 40 5.76 21.20 -5.28
N PRO A 41 6.68 21.23 -4.30
CA PRO A 41 6.53 20.44 -3.08
C PRO A 41 5.20 20.67 -2.36
N THR A 42 4.62 19.60 -1.84
CA THR A 42 3.36 19.62 -1.06
C THR A 42 3.61 19.20 0.39
N ASN A 43 2.62 19.45 1.26
CA ASN A 43 2.67 19.09 2.69
C ASN A 43 3.96 19.59 3.39
N VAL A 44 4.32 20.85 3.13
CA VAL A 44 5.35 21.53 3.91
C VAL A 44 4.85 21.65 5.35
N ASP A 45 5.63 21.15 6.30
CA ASP A 45 5.36 21.20 7.75
C ASP A 45 6.62 21.67 8.44
N ALA A 46 6.54 22.80 9.14
CA ALA A 46 7.59 23.39 9.93
C ALA A 46 7.29 23.23 11.42
N SER A 47 8.27 22.77 12.19
CA SER A 47 8.06 22.45 13.59
C SER A 47 7.73 23.68 14.44
N ASP A 48 6.70 23.58 15.27
CA ASP A 48 6.32 24.61 16.24
C ASP A 48 6.76 24.26 17.66
N ASN A 49 7.60 25.12 18.23
CA ASN A 49 8.13 25.04 19.59
C ASN A 49 8.64 23.63 19.97
N SER A 50 9.18 22.89 19.00
CA SER A 50 9.69 21.52 19.23
C SER A 50 11.19 21.52 19.56
N TYR A 51 11.89 22.60 19.20
CA TYR A 51 13.33 22.71 19.36
C TYR A 51 13.75 24.10 19.82
N VAL A 52 14.83 24.17 20.62
CA VAL A 52 15.47 25.43 21.04
C VAL A 52 16.70 25.78 20.22
N GLU A 53 17.08 25.02 19.20
CA GLU A 53 18.26 25.31 18.37
C GLU A 53 17.93 25.44 16.88
N LYS A 54 16.82 24.86 16.44
CA LYS A 54 16.46 24.71 15.03
C LYS A 54 14.95 24.85 14.81
N ILE A 55 14.54 24.95 13.55
CA ILE A 55 13.18 24.60 13.09
C ILE A 55 13.37 23.47 12.08
N GLN A 56 12.70 22.33 12.29
CA GLN A 56 12.70 21.25 11.32
C GLN A 56 11.55 21.47 10.34
N ILE A 57 11.86 21.40 9.04
CA ILE A 57 10.89 21.49 7.96
C ILE A 57 10.89 20.16 7.21
N HIS A 58 9.71 19.60 6.92
CA HIS A 58 9.53 18.40 6.10
C HIS A 58 8.55 18.65 4.95
N TRP A 59 8.59 17.82 3.91
CA TRP A 59 7.64 17.87 2.78
C TRP A 59 7.54 16.53 2.05
N ASP A 60 6.57 16.43 1.14
CA ASP A 60 6.43 15.27 0.25
C ASP A 60 7.46 15.28 -0.88
N THR A 61 7.96 14.10 -1.25
CA THR A 61 8.92 13.99 -2.36
C THR A 61 8.25 14.30 -3.70
N VAL A 62 8.90 15.16 -4.48
CA VAL A 62 8.49 15.55 -5.83
C VAL A 62 9.19 14.67 -6.87
N ARG A 63 8.43 14.18 -7.85
CA ARG A 63 8.95 13.40 -8.98
C ARG A 63 10.00 14.21 -9.76
N GLY A 64 11.13 13.57 -10.04
CA GLY A 64 12.20 14.16 -10.82
C GLY A 64 13.02 15.23 -10.08
N ALA A 65 12.76 15.48 -8.80
CA ALA A 65 13.57 16.38 -7.99
C ALA A 65 14.88 15.72 -7.55
N THR A 66 16.00 16.44 -7.69
CA THR A 66 17.32 16.00 -7.21
C THR A 66 17.81 16.80 -6.01
N LEU A 67 17.22 17.99 -5.80
CA LEU A 67 17.54 18.93 -4.75
C LEU A 67 16.29 19.72 -4.38
N TYR A 68 16.21 20.19 -3.15
CA TYR A 68 15.21 21.14 -2.68
C TYR A 68 15.90 22.38 -2.14
N ARG A 69 15.29 23.54 -2.36
CA ARG A 69 15.72 24.84 -1.84
C ARG A 69 14.65 25.41 -0.92
N ILE A 70 15.07 25.90 0.24
CA ILE A 70 14.19 26.35 1.31
C ILE A 70 14.28 27.87 1.42
N PHE A 71 13.12 28.51 1.50
CA PHE A 71 12.98 29.95 1.65
C PHE A 71 12.23 30.27 2.94
N ARG A 72 12.61 31.37 3.59
CA ARG A 72 12.08 31.80 4.89
C ARG A 72 11.75 33.28 4.91
N ASN A 73 10.64 33.66 5.53
CA ASN A 73 10.28 35.05 5.81
C ASN A 73 9.54 35.18 7.16
N THR A 74 9.58 36.34 7.82
CA THR A 74 8.78 36.63 9.03
C THR A 74 7.35 37.08 8.69
N VAL A 75 7.08 37.37 7.42
CA VAL A 75 5.75 37.68 6.88
C VAL A 75 5.39 36.59 5.87
N ASN A 76 4.11 36.22 5.79
CA ASN A 76 3.60 35.26 4.80
C ASN A 76 3.61 35.86 3.38
N ASN A 77 4.80 36.11 2.84
CA ASN A 77 5.05 36.66 1.52
C ASN A 77 6.35 36.10 0.95
N ALA A 78 6.23 35.27 -0.09
CA ALA A 78 7.36 34.64 -0.76
C ALA A 78 8.28 35.63 -1.51
N GLY A 79 7.77 36.77 -1.99
CA GLY A 79 8.52 37.71 -2.81
C GLY A 79 9.69 38.40 -2.10
N GLY A 80 9.70 38.36 -0.76
CA GLY A 80 10.79 38.87 0.09
C GLY A 80 11.47 37.79 0.92
N ALA A 81 11.22 36.50 0.64
CA ALA A 81 11.77 35.41 1.43
C ALA A 81 13.29 35.22 1.16
N ALA A 82 14.04 34.99 2.22
CA ALA A 82 15.47 34.69 2.14
C ALA A 82 15.68 33.19 1.85
N ASP A 83 16.62 32.87 0.97
CA ASP A 83 17.13 31.50 0.80
C ASP A 83 17.93 31.11 2.05
N VAL A 84 17.54 30.02 2.70
CA VAL A 84 18.19 29.51 3.93
C VAL A 84 18.99 28.24 3.69
N GLY A 85 18.96 27.66 2.48
CA GLY A 85 19.78 26.52 2.12
C GLY A 85 19.09 25.49 1.22
N THR A 86 19.81 24.40 0.98
CA THR A 86 19.38 23.31 0.12
C THR A 86 19.63 21.94 0.73
N THR A 87 18.87 20.94 0.30
CA THR A 87 19.02 19.54 0.74
C THR A 87 18.56 18.58 -0.35
N ALA A 88 19.16 17.39 -0.43
CA ALA A 88 18.69 16.32 -1.29
C ALA A 88 17.64 15.42 -0.61
N ALA A 89 17.50 15.52 0.72
CA ALA A 89 16.46 14.85 1.48
C ALA A 89 15.13 15.61 1.39
N ASN A 90 14.04 15.03 1.90
CA ASN A 90 12.74 15.70 2.02
C ASN A 90 12.52 16.37 3.39
N TYR A 91 13.62 16.72 4.06
CA TYR A 91 13.62 17.50 5.30
C TYR A 91 14.84 18.42 5.37
N PHE A 92 14.70 19.50 6.13
CA PHE A 92 15.74 20.51 6.37
C PHE A 92 15.69 21.00 7.82
N PHE A 93 16.85 21.34 8.39
CA PHE A 93 16.95 22.01 9.69
C PHE A 93 17.43 23.43 9.47
N ASP A 94 16.57 24.40 9.73
CA ASP A 94 16.96 25.82 9.73
C ASP A 94 17.66 26.14 11.05
N THR A 95 18.93 26.51 10.95
CA THR A 95 19.81 26.83 12.09
C THR A 95 20.71 28.02 11.71
N PRO A 96 20.69 29.19 12.40
CA PRO A 96 19.92 29.53 13.59
C PRO A 96 18.81 30.59 13.34
N PRO A 97 17.52 30.22 13.31
CA PRO A 97 16.43 31.18 13.40
C PRO A 97 16.32 31.77 14.81
N SER A 98 15.87 33.02 14.92
CA SER A 98 15.64 33.67 16.23
C SER A 98 14.53 32.97 17.03
N ALA A 99 14.80 32.71 18.31
CA ALA A 99 13.82 32.08 19.20
C ALA A 99 12.56 32.94 19.34
N GLY A 100 11.40 32.28 19.45
CA GLY A 100 10.12 32.95 19.65
C GLY A 100 9.61 33.76 18.46
N THR A 101 10.29 33.74 17.32
CA THR A 101 9.85 34.43 16.10
C THR A 101 9.10 33.47 15.18
N ASN A 102 7.93 33.86 14.69
CA ASN A 102 7.21 33.09 13.68
C ASN A 102 7.87 33.30 12.32
N TYR A 103 8.16 32.20 11.65
CA TYR A 103 8.68 32.19 10.28
C TYR A 103 7.71 31.42 9.39
N PHE A 104 7.58 31.87 8.15
CA PHE A 104 6.90 31.17 7.08
C PHE A 104 7.95 30.55 6.17
N TYR A 105 7.76 29.28 5.82
CA TYR A 105 8.68 28.50 4.99
C TYR A 105 8.02 28.10 3.68
N TRP A 106 8.77 28.23 2.60
CA TRP A 106 8.44 27.70 1.28
C TRP A 106 9.55 26.79 0.80
N VAL A 107 9.19 25.76 0.06
CA VAL A 107 10.14 24.82 -0.54
C VAL A 107 9.96 24.80 -2.04
N ARG A 108 11.07 24.73 -2.76
CA ARG A 108 11.11 24.54 -4.21
C ARG A 108 11.90 23.28 -4.54
N ALA A 109 11.44 22.53 -5.53
CA ALA A 109 12.17 21.39 -6.08
C ALA A 109 13.07 21.84 -7.26
N GLU A 110 14.25 21.23 -7.39
CA GLU A 110 15.25 21.56 -8.41
C GLU A 110 15.82 20.29 -9.08
N ASN A 111 16.06 20.35 -10.40
CA ASN A 111 16.78 19.33 -11.16
C ASN A 111 17.53 19.95 -12.34
N GLY A 112 18.87 19.90 -12.31
CA GLY A 112 19.71 20.25 -13.45
C GLY A 112 19.48 21.64 -14.05
N GLY A 113 18.97 22.60 -13.25
CA GLY A 113 18.63 23.97 -13.68
C GLY A 113 17.13 24.23 -13.90
N THR A 114 16.30 23.18 -13.93
CA THR A 114 14.84 23.31 -13.88
C THR A 114 14.40 23.45 -12.43
N VAL A 115 13.45 24.36 -12.17
CA VAL A 115 12.90 24.60 -10.83
C VAL A 115 11.39 24.57 -10.87
N SER A 116 10.77 24.10 -9.78
CA SER A 116 9.32 24.17 -9.59
C SER A 116 8.86 25.57 -9.20
N GLU A 117 7.55 25.80 -9.16
CA GLU A 117 6.99 26.87 -8.33
C GLU A 117 7.27 26.61 -6.83
N LEU A 118 7.16 27.66 -6.01
CA LEU A 118 7.20 27.51 -4.56
C LEU A 118 5.98 26.73 -4.07
N SER A 119 6.18 25.91 -3.03
CA SER A 119 5.10 25.28 -2.29
C SER A 119 4.11 26.30 -1.70
N LEU A 120 3.00 25.83 -1.13
CA LEU A 120 2.30 26.63 -0.13
C LEU A 120 3.20 26.85 1.09
N ALA A 121 3.01 27.99 1.75
CA ALA A 121 3.77 28.32 2.95
C ALA A 121 3.27 27.49 4.13
N ASP A 122 4.18 27.12 5.02
CA ASP A 122 3.82 26.70 6.38
C ASP A 122 4.54 27.52 7.44
N GLN A 123 3.90 27.72 8.58
CA GLN A 123 4.47 28.49 9.69
C GLN A 123 5.22 27.58 10.65
N GLY A 124 6.44 27.97 11.02
CA GLY A 124 7.21 27.31 12.06
C GLY A 124 7.77 28.31 13.07
N ARG A 125 8.02 27.83 14.28
CA ARG A 125 8.57 28.63 15.38
C ARG A 125 9.57 27.85 16.22
N ARG A 126 10.77 28.41 16.39
CA ARG A 126 11.77 27.93 17.36
C ARG A 126 11.34 28.32 18.77
N ALA A 127 11.40 27.38 19.71
CA ALA A 127 11.02 27.63 21.10
C ALA A 127 11.97 28.64 21.79
N VAL A 128 11.44 29.37 22.77
CA VAL A 128 12.24 30.14 23.73
C VAL A 128 12.54 29.22 24.91
N GLY A 129 13.74 28.67 24.96
CA GLY A 129 14.19 27.75 26.00
C GLY A 129 15.71 27.57 25.99
N THR A 130 16.21 26.72 26.87
CA THR A 130 17.64 26.43 27.03
C THR A 130 17.83 24.94 27.29
N VAL A 131 18.79 24.33 26.60
CA VAL A 131 19.17 22.94 26.83
C VAL A 131 19.75 22.80 28.23
N GLN A 132 19.12 21.96 29.04
CA GLN A 132 19.58 21.62 30.38
C GLN A 132 20.55 20.43 30.33
N PRO A 133 21.56 20.39 31.22
CA PRO A 133 22.37 19.19 31.40
C PRO A 133 21.48 17.98 31.73
N SER A 134 21.61 16.92 30.94
CA SER A 134 20.81 15.71 31.08
C SER A 134 21.66 14.49 30.71
N PRO A 135 21.56 13.36 31.44
CA PRO A 135 22.25 12.12 31.07
C PRO A 135 21.71 11.50 29.76
N PHE A 136 20.57 11.99 29.27
CA PHE A 136 19.95 11.54 28.05
C PHE A 136 20.31 12.44 26.85
N GLY A 137 20.40 13.76 27.00
CA GLY A 137 20.68 14.63 25.84
C GLY A 137 19.63 14.56 24.72
N LEU A 138 19.92 15.19 23.57
CA LEU A 138 19.00 15.29 22.43
C LEU A 138 19.43 14.40 21.27
N LEU A 139 18.44 13.83 20.57
CA LEU A 139 18.68 12.96 19.42
C LEU A 139 18.92 13.81 18.16
N GLU A 140 20.17 13.83 17.70
CA GLU A 140 20.55 14.46 16.42
C GLU A 140 20.36 13.51 15.24
N PRO A 141 20.19 13.99 14.00
CA PRO A 141 20.00 13.14 12.82
C PRO A 141 21.08 12.06 12.68
N PRO A 142 20.74 10.86 12.20
CA PRO A 142 21.68 9.75 12.13
C PRO A 142 22.71 9.95 11.01
N ASN A 143 23.88 9.32 11.15
CA ASN A 143 24.87 9.28 10.08
C ASN A 143 24.40 8.40 8.91
N ALA A 144 24.79 8.79 7.69
CA ALA A 144 24.58 8.01 6.48
C ALA A 144 25.93 7.60 5.86
N PRO A 145 26.06 6.39 5.31
CA PRO A 145 27.27 5.98 4.61
C PRO A 145 27.44 6.79 3.33
N THR A 146 28.67 7.21 3.01
CA THR A 146 28.97 8.04 1.82
C THR A 146 28.49 7.41 0.52
N GLY A 147 28.51 6.08 0.40
CA GLY A 147 28.04 5.35 -0.78
C GLY A 147 26.51 5.19 -0.88
N ASN A 148 25.77 5.53 0.17
CA ASN A 148 24.30 5.52 0.17
C ASN A 148 23.74 6.75 0.92
N PRO A 149 23.92 7.97 0.36
CA PRO A 149 23.43 9.19 0.99
C PRO A 149 21.90 9.23 0.96
N ILE A 150 21.34 9.90 1.98
CA ILE A 150 19.90 10.13 2.10
C ILE A 150 19.46 11.11 1.02
N THR A 151 18.58 10.66 0.13
CA THR A 151 17.89 11.50 -0.85
C THR A 151 16.39 11.20 -0.77
N ALA A 152 15.57 12.18 -1.11
CA ALA A 152 14.11 12.08 -1.07
C ALA A 152 13.60 10.90 -1.93
N ALA A 153 14.11 10.78 -3.16
CA ALA A 153 13.77 9.69 -4.08
C ALA A 153 14.14 8.30 -3.53
N LYS A 154 15.34 8.14 -2.95
CA LYS A 154 15.73 6.85 -2.32
C LYS A 154 14.91 6.53 -1.08
N ALA A 155 14.60 7.54 -0.24
CA ALA A 155 13.78 7.35 0.95
C ALA A 155 12.35 6.91 0.57
N TYR A 156 11.78 7.48 -0.49
CA TYR A 156 10.45 7.09 -0.98
C TYR A 156 10.45 5.75 -1.70
N LEU A 157 11.49 5.42 -2.47
CA LEU A 157 11.67 4.05 -2.99
C LEU A 157 11.77 3.03 -1.85
N GLY A 158 12.55 3.35 -0.81
CA GLY A 158 12.67 2.54 0.39
C GLY A 158 11.34 2.35 1.11
N LYS A 159 10.58 3.44 1.30
CA LYS A 159 9.23 3.41 1.89
C LYS A 159 8.28 2.54 1.06
N THR A 160 8.34 2.66 -0.26
CA THR A 160 7.55 1.83 -1.19
C THR A 160 7.82 0.35 -0.96
N ILE A 161 9.09 -0.06 -0.96
CA ILE A 161 9.48 -1.47 -0.80
C ILE A 161 9.22 -1.98 0.63
N PHE A 162 9.47 -1.15 1.65
CA PHE A 162 9.29 -1.52 3.07
C PHE A 162 7.85 -1.97 3.37
N TRP A 163 6.87 -1.36 2.69
CA TRP A 163 5.44 -1.65 2.87
C TRP A 163 4.86 -2.56 1.78
N ASP A 164 5.65 -3.05 0.81
CA ASP A 164 5.12 -3.88 -0.27
C ASP A 164 5.13 -5.37 0.11
N GLU A 165 3.94 -5.93 0.37
CA GLU A 165 3.79 -7.36 0.69
C GLU A 165 4.19 -8.26 -0.48
N GLN A 166 4.27 -7.73 -1.71
CA GLN A 166 4.82 -8.44 -2.86
C GLN A 166 6.32 -8.73 -2.72
N LEU A 167 7.00 -8.27 -1.66
CA LEU A 167 8.38 -8.67 -1.36
C LEU A 167 8.46 -10.14 -0.91
N SER A 168 7.45 -10.69 -0.22
CA SER A 168 7.47 -12.09 0.23
C SER A 168 7.10 -13.09 -0.88
N SER A 169 7.44 -14.36 -0.67
CA SER A 169 7.13 -15.45 -1.61
C SER A 169 5.63 -15.69 -1.77
N THR A 170 4.85 -15.43 -0.71
CA THR A 170 3.39 -15.61 -0.65
C THR A 170 2.62 -14.33 -0.96
N LYS A 171 3.31 -13.18 -1.08
CA LYS A 171 2.70 -11.85 -1.19
C LYS A 171 1.84 -11.44 0.01
N THR A 172 2.20 -11.90 1.21
CA THR A 172 1.45 -11.65 2.46
C THR A 172 2.31 -11.05 3.58
N VAL A 173 3.59 -10.77 3.33
CA VAL A 173 4.50 -10.22 4.35
C VAL A 173 5.41 -9.17 3.69
N SER A 174 5.54 -8.03 4.34
CA SER A 174 6.51 -6.96 4.06
C SER A 174 7.33 -6.68 5.32
N CYS A 175 8.33 -5.79 5.26
CA CYS A 175 9.00 -5.31 6.46
C CYS A 175 7.97 -4.68 7.42
N GLY A 176 7.08 -3.85 6.87
CA GLY A 176 6.01 -3.19 7.61
C GLY A 176 4.93 -4.11 8.18
N THR A 177 4.84 -5.37 7.73
CA THR A 177 3.93 -6.36 8.32
C THR A 177 4.32 -6.68 9.76
N CYS A 178 5.63 -6.78 10.04
CA CYS A 178 6.19 -7.06 11.37
C CYS A 178 6.71 -5.81 12.11
N HIS A 179 6.84 -4.67 11.44
CA HIS A 179 7.45 -3.46 12.03
C HIS A 179 6.53 -2.25 11.89
N ARG A 180 5.68 -2.01 12.90
CA ARG A 180 4.64 -0.96 12.87
C ARG A 180 4.98 0.22 13.77
N PRO A 181 4.88 1.48 13.29
CA PRO A 181 5.09 2.66 14.13
C PRO A 181 4.21 2.69 15.37
N ALA A 182 2.90 2.45 15.22
CA ALA A 182 1.96 2.44 16.36
C ALA A 182 2.28 1.37 17.43
N ALA A 183 3.05 0.33 17.07
CA ALA A 183 3.55 -0.69 18.00
C ALA A 183 5.01 -0.44 18.41
N GLY A 184 5.44 0.84 18.41
CA GLY A 184 6.80 1.26 18.76
C GLY A 184 7.88 0.66 17.87
N GLY A 185 7.54 0.32 16.62
CA GLY A 185 8.39 -0.32 15.63
C GLY A 185 8.47 -1.85 15.68
N SER A 186 7.62 -2.49 16.48
CA SER A 186 7.53 -3.95 16.63
C SER A 186 6.28 -4.51 15.93
N ASP A 187 6.08 -5.82 16.01
CA ASP A 187 4.91 -6.50 15.46
C ASP A 187 3.71 -6.46 16.44
N PRO A 188 2.58 -5.83 16.09
CA PRO A 188 1.37 -5.84 16.91
C PRO A 188 0.66 -7.20 16.92
N ARG A 189 1.06 -8.14 16.06
CA ARG A 189 0.50 -9.51 16.00
C ARG A 189 1.18 -10.45 17.00
N THR A 190 2.25 -10.01 17.65
CA THR A 190 2.93 -10.77 18.71
C THR A 190 2.14 -10.63 20.01
N VAL A 191 1.32 -11.63 20.34
CA VAL A 191 0.44 -11.61 21.52
C VAL A 191 0.75 -12.79 22.43
N ILE A 192 0.94 -12.52 23.71
CA ILE A 192 1.18 -13.59 24.71
C ILE A 192 -0.06 -14.48 24.78
N GLY A 193 0.14 -15.79 24.71
CA GLY A 193 -0.93 -16.80 24.78
C GLY A 193 -1.68 -17.03 23.46
N ASP A 194 -1.41 -16.28 22.40
CA ASP A 194 -1.96 -16.54 21.06
C ASP A 194 -1.08 -17.54 20.30
N SER A 195 -1.61 -18.73 20.02
CA SER A 195 -0.90 -19.79 19.31
C SER A 195 -0.43 -19.39 17.91
N ARG A 196 -1.04 -18.37 17.29
CA ARG A 196 -0.62 -17.84 15.99
C ARG A 196 0.69 -17.05 16.07
N SER A 197 1.08 -16.62 17.27
CA SER A 197 2.34 -15.91 17.53
C SER A 197 3.24 -16.61 18.54
N THR A 198 2.98 -17.89 18.84
CA THR A 198 3.83 -18.70 19.73
C THR A 198 4.79 -19.56 18.91
N ASN A 199 6.07 -19.51 19.27
CA ASN A 199 7.08 -20.47 18.86
C ASN A 199 7.40 -21.37 20.06
N ALA A 200 7.43 -22.68 19.84
CA ALA A 200 7.64 -23.70 20.89
C ALA A 200 9.04 -23.69 21.53
N GLY A 201 9.93 -22.78 21.10
CA GLY A 201 11.26 -22.66 21.67
C GLY A 201 12.17 -23.86 21.40
N PRO A 202 13.34 -23.89 22.05
CA PRO A 202 14.34 -24.95 21.90
C PRO A 202 13.87 -26.36 22.18
N ASP A 203 12.94 -26.57 23.11
CA ASP A 203 12.43 -27.91 23.45
C ASP A 203 11.40 -28.46 22.44
N ASN A 204 10.97 -27.62 21.49
CA ASN A 204 9.99 -27.93 20.44
C ASN A 204 8.61 -28.39 20.98
N THR A 205 8.27 -28.02 22.21
CA THR A 205 7.04 -28.40 22.89
C THR A 205 6.25 -27.14 23.26
N PHE A 206 5.07 -26.96 22.70
CA PHE A 206 4.23 -25.80 23.04
C PHE A 206 3.71 -25.86 24.48
N ASN A 207 3.47 -24.68 25.06
CA ASN A 207 2.94 -24.44 26.40
C ASN A 207 3.94 -24.79 27.52
N THR A 208 5.23 -24.58 27.25
CA THR A 208 6.33 -24.80 28.19
C THR A 208 6.99 -23.49 28.60
N GLY A 209 7.97 -23.61 29.51
CA GLY A 209 8.71 -22.48 30.07
C GLY A 209 9.70 -21.81 29.11
N ASP A 210 9.91 -22.29 27.89
CA ASP A 210 10.82 -21.72 26.88
C ASP A 210 10.12 -21.21 25.61
N ASP A 211 8.78 -21.29 25.58
CA ASP A 211 7.95 -20.67 24.55
C ASP A 211 8.31 -19.19 24.33
N ILE A 212 8.30 -18.79 23.06
CA ILE A 212 8.61 -17.43 22.60
C ILE A 212 7.36 -16.84 21.94
N SER A 213 7.04 -15.60 22.29
CA SER A 213 6.07 -14.80 21.51
C SER A 213 6.83 -14.07 20.39
N GLY A 214 6.66 -14.57 19.17
CA GLY A 214 7.37 -14.11 17.97
C GLY A 214 6.46 -13.45 16.94
N SER A 215 7.04 -13.12 15.80
CA SER A 215 6.34 -12.56 14.65
C SER A 215 5.88 -13.68 13.71
N PRO A 216 4.60 -13.73 13.32
CA PRO A 216 4.12 -14.63 12.27
C PRO A 216 4.62 -14.17 10.89
N GLY A 217 5.33 -15.03 10.18
CA GLY A 217 5.82 -14.81 8.82
C GLY A 217 4.98 -15.53 7.77
N VAL A 218 5.63 -16.32 6.91
CA VAL A 218 4.97 -17.08 5.84
C VAL A 218 4.80 -18.57 6.20
N PRO A 219 3.76 -19.25 5.68
CA PRO A 219 3.72 -20.71 5.70
C PRO A 219 4.94 -21.30 5.02
N GLN A 220 5.40 -22.47 5.46
CA GLN A 220 6.45 -23.17 4.75
C GLN A 220 5.95 -23.53 3.34
N ASN A 221 6.63 -23.01 2.34
CA ASN A 221 6.30 -23.26 0.94
C ASN A 221 7.52 -23.70 0.13
N ASN A 222 7.23 -24.35 -1.00
CA ASN A 222 8.22 -24.81 -1.97
C ASN A 222 8.46 -23.75 -3.05
N ILE A 223 9.50 -23.94 -3.87
CA ILE A 223 9.80 -23.07 -5.01
C ILE A 223 8.65 -22.99 -6.04
N ASN A 224 7.80 -24.03 -6.12
CA ASN A 224 6.64 -24.02 -7.00
C ASN A 224 5.43 -23.28 -6.40
N GLY A 225 5.54 -22.75 -5.18
CA GLY A 225 4.49 -22.02 -4.44
C GLY A 225 3.63 -22.89 -3.53
N THR A 226 3.67 -24.22 -3.64
CA THR A 226 2.81 -25.09 -2.81
C THR A 226 3.29 -25.15 -1.37
N TYR A 227 2.34 -25.17 -0.43
CA TYR A 227 2.60 -25.27 1.00
C TYR A 227 2.99 -26.69 1.39
N THR A 228 3.87 -26.79 2.38
CA THR A 228 4.36 -28.04 2.95
C THR A 228 4.21 -28.03 4.46
N SER A 229 3.76 -29.15 5.02
CA SER A 229 3.62 -29.26 6.46
C SER A 229 4.97 -29.43 7.16
N ILE A 230 5.17 -28.70 8.26
CA ILE A 230 6.34 -28.84 9.14
C ILE A 230 5.91 -29.17 10.58
N PRO A 231 6.74 -29.87 11.39
CA PRO A 231 6.31 -30.44 12.66
C PRO A 231 5.66 -29.45 13.65
N LEU A 232 6.18 -28.22 13.75
CA LEU A 232 5.69 -27.22 14.72
C LEU A 232 4.46 -26.47 14.24
N PHE A 233 4.43 -26.07 12.97
CA PHE A 233 3.42 -25.11 12.46
C PHE A 233 2.41 -25.76 11.51
N GLY A 234 2.61 -27.02 11.13
CA GLY A 234 1.84 -27.66 10.07
C GLY A 234 1.96 -26.83 8.79
N ILE A 235 0.83 -26.43 8.23
CA ILE A 235 0.73 -25.52 7.07
C ILE A 235 0.40 -24.07 7.45
N ASN A 236 0.42 -23.74 8.74
CA ASN A 236 0.21 -22.37 9.20
C ASN A 236 1.48 -21.52 8.99
N PRO A 237 1.37 -20.18 9.05
CA PRO A 237 2.53 -19.31 9.12
C PRO A 237 3.52 -19.73 10.20
N GLN A 238 4.81 -19.69 9.86
CA GLN A 238 5.89 -19.91 10.81
C GLN A 238 6.01 -18.71 11.77
N VAL A 239 6.33 -18.97 13.03
CA VAL A 239 6.58 -17.93 14.04
C VAL A 239 8.07 -17.82 14.31
N THR A 240 8.62 -16.60 14.29
CA THR A 240 10.05 -16.37 14.54
C THR A 240 10.50 -16.81 15.93
N GLY A 241 11.73 -17.32 16.04
CA GLY A 241 12.33 -17.75 17.32
C GLY A 241 12.79 -16.60 18.24
N ARG A 242 12.54 -15.35 17.83
CA ARG A 242 12.72 -14.15 18.66
C ARG A 242 11.62 -13.15 18.32
N LYS A 243 11.28 -12.29 19.27
CA LYS A 243 10.41 -11.14 19.03
C LYS A 243 11.09 -10.14 18.11
N SER A 244 10.33 -9.53 17.20
CA SER A 244 10.83 -8.44 16.35
C SER A 244 11.33 -7.26 17.21
N PRO A 245 12.59 -6.82 17.04
CA PRO A 245 13.06 -5.59 17.68
C PRO A 245 12.41 -4.38 17.00
N THR A 246 12.50 -3.21 17.65
CA THR A 246 12.10 -1.95 17.00
C THR A 246 13.04 -1.62 15.83
N TYR A 247 12.45 -1.26 14.69
CA TYR A 247 13.18 -0.70 13.54
C TYR A 247 13.40 0.82 13.66
N LEU A 248 12.58 1.50 14.48
CA LEU A 248 12.68 2.94 14.73
C LEU A 248 14.03 3.23 15.38
N ASN A 249 14.66 4.34 14.98
CA ASN A 249 16.00 4.70 15.44
C ASN A 249 17.08 3.65 15.11
N GLY A 250 16.83 2.67 14.23
CA GLY A 250 17.81 1.64 13.86
C GLY A 250 19.09 2.22 13.24
N ALA A 251 18.98 3.39 12.60
CA ALA A 251 20.09 4.12 11.99
C ALA A 251 21.19 4.57 12.96
N TYR A 252 20.92 4.63 14.26
CA TYR A 252 21.92 4.99 15.27
C TYR A 252 22.79 3.79 15.68
N THR A 253 22.44 2.57 15.27
CA THR A 253 23.29 1.40 15.46
C THR A 253 24.30 1.33 14.30
N ARG A 254 25.49 1.90 14.52
CA ARG A 254 26.60 1.86 13.53
C ARG A 254 26.92 0.43 13.08
N GLN A 255 26.96 -0.49 14.04
CA GLN A 255 27.29 -1.90 13.85
C GLN A 255 26.40 -2.75 14.76
N GLY A 256 25.97 -3.91 14.26
CA GLY A 256 25.32 -4.92 15.08
C GLY A 256 23.82 -4.72 15.25
N LEU A 257 23.09 -4.51 14.17
CA LEU A 257 21.63 -4.69 14.20
C LEU A 257 21.23 -6.17 14.40
N PHE A 258 19.96 -6.38 14.73
CA PHE A 258 19.39 -7.56 15.42
C PHE A 258 19.70 -7.65 16.91
N TRP A 259 18.99 -8.53 17.62
CA TRP A 259 19.20 -8.79 19.05
C TRP A 259 20.60 -9.33 19.37
N ASP A 260 21.21 -10.10 18.47
CA ASP A 260 22.54 -10.71 18.61
C ASP A 260 23.64 -9.91 17.89
N GLY A 261 23.26 -8.87 17.13
CA GLY A 261 24.21 -8.02 16.45
C GLY A 261 24.89 -8.63 15.23
N ARG A 262 24.24 -9.59 14.56
CA ARG A 262 24.83 -10.27 13.39
C ARG A 262 24.92 -9.40 12.12
N ALA A 263 24.21 -8.28 12.05
CA ALA A 263 24.29 -7.36 10.90
C ALA A 263 25.49 -6.41 11.05
N THR A 264 26.41 -6.43 10.08
CA THR A 264 27.72 -5.77 10.18
C THR A 264 27.72 -4.35 9.64
N ASP A 265 28.70 -3.54 10.01
CA ASP A 265 28.89 -2.17 9.49
C ASP A 265 29.45 -2.12 8.06
N ILE A 266 29.78 -3.27 7.48
CA ILE A 266 30.16 -3.47 6.09
C ILE A 266 28.98 -4.07 5.32
N PHE A 267 28.66 -3.52 4.15
CA PHE A 267 27.65 -4.07 3.25
C PHE A 267 28.29 -4.57 1.96
N ARG A 268 27.91 -5.79 1.56
CA ARG A 268 28.40 -6.46 0.36
C ARG A 268 27.26 -6.63 -0.64
N ASP A 269 27.62 -6.79 -1.91
CA ASP A 269 26.68 -7.17 -2.93
C ASP A 269 26.29 -8.65 -2.77
N GLN A 270 25.00 -8.95 -2.85
CA GLN A 270 24.45 -10.28 -2.55
C GLN A 270 24.72 -11.30 -3.66
N ILE A 271 25.17 -10.85 -4.82
CA ILE A 271 25.49 -11.69 -5.99
C ILE A 271 27.00 -11.84 -6.10
N THR A 272 27.75 -10.73 -6.10
CA THR A 272 29.20 -10.75 -6.36
C THR A 272 30.05 -10.84 -5.11
N ASN A 273 29.47 -10.62 -3.93
CA ASN A 273 30.15 -10.53 -2.63
C ASN A 273 31.17 -9.36 -2.52
N SER A 274 31.19 -8.45 -3.49
CA SER A 274 32.03 -7.25 -3.44
C SER A 274 31.58 -6.31 -2.34
N VAL A 275 32.51 -5.67 -1.63
CA VAL A 275 32.17 -4.63 -0.64
C VAL A 275 31.60 -3.40 -1.37
N LEU A 276 30.40 -2.98 -0.99
CA LEU A 276 29.74 -1.78 -1.52
C LEU A 276 29.83 -0.61 -0.54
N LEU A 277 29.73 -0.87 0.76
CA LEU A 277 29.85 0.13 1.83
C LEU A 277 30.78 -0.42 2.92
N THR A 278 31.68 0.43 3.44
CA THR A 278 32.73 0.05 4.38
C THR A 278 32.46 0.45 5.83
N GLU A 279 31.46 1.28 6.07
CA GLU A 279 31.06 1.76 7.39
C GLU A 279 29.59 2.21 7.37
N TRP A 280 28.97 2.34 8.55
CA TRP A 280 27.58 2.79 8.72
C TRP A 280 26.55 2.01 7.90
N ALA A 281 26.87 0.75 7.58
CA ALA A 281 26.09 -0.09 6.68
C ALA A 281 25.29 -1.20 7.38
N SER A 282 25.11 -1.10 8.71
CA SER A 282 24.38 -2.10 9.48
C SER A 282 22.93 -2.26 9.05
N LEU A 283 22.25 -1.16 8.67
CA LEU A 283 20.90 -1.21 8.13
C LEU A 283 20.86 -1.99 6.80
N GLU A 284 21.74 -1.68 5.85
CA GLU A 284 21.82 -2.40 4.58
C GLU A 284 22.13 -3.89 4.79
N SER A 285 23.05 -4.20 5.71
CA SER A 285 23.36 -5.59 6.10
C SER A 285 22.16 -6.30 6.72
N GLN A 286 21.35 -5.61 7.52
CA GLN A 286 20.16 -6.14 8.16
C GLN A 286 19.04 -6.38 7.13
N SER A 287 18.77 -5.41 6.26
CA SER A 287 17.66 -5.46 5.29
C SER A 287 17.84 -6.59 4.26
N ALA A 288 19.07 -7.10 4.10
CA ALA A 288 19.38 -8.21 3.21
C ALA A 288 18.95 -9.60 3.73
N GLY A 289 18.61 -9.74 5.01
CA GLY A 289 18.28 -11.03 5.64
C GLY A 289 16.83 -11.48 5.44
N PRO A 290 15.83 -10.72 5.93
CA PRO A 290 14.44 -11.17 5.99
C PRO A 290 13.83 -11.64 4.65
N PRO A 291 14.11 -11.02 3.49
CA PRO A 291 13.54 -11.44 2.20
C PRO A 291 13.90 -12.87 1.76
N LEU A 292 14.94 -13.47 2.34
CA LEU A 292 15.37 -14.85 2.09
C LEU A 292 15.07 -15.82 3.23
N SER A 293 14.61 -15.32 4.37
CA SER A 293 14.31 -16.14 5.54
C SER A 293 13.01 -16.92 5.32
N SER A 294 13.09 -18.26 5.40
CA SER A 294 11.93 -19.12 5.17
C SER A 294 10.85 -18.99 6.25
N ALA A 295 11.23 -18.53 7.44
CA ALA A 295 10.30 -18.28 8.53
C ALA A 295 9.67 -16.88 8.48
N GLU A 296 10.28 -15.92 7.76
CA GLU A 296 9.82 -14.53 7.70
C GLU A 296 9.11 -14.22 6.38
N MET A 297 9.80 -14.31 5.24
CA MET A 297 9.30 -13.78 3.95
C MET A 297 9.50 -14.71 2.75
N ALA A 298 10.16 -15.87 2.89
CA ALA A 298 10.59 -16.67 1.76
C ALA A 298 10.08 -18.11 1.79
N HIS A 299 10.12 -18.76 0.63
CA HIS A 299 10.15 -20.22 0.57
C HIS A 299 11.59 -20.73 0.77
N GLY A 300 11.74 -22.02 1.07
CA GLY A 300 13.06 -22.65 1.14
C GLY A 300 13.83 -22.49 -0.18
N GLY A 301 15.07 -22.04 -0.12
CA GLY A 301 15.96 -21.89 -1.30
C GLY A 301 15.64 -20.71 -2.22
N ARG A 302 14.81 -19.75 -1.79
CA ARG A 302 14.62 -18.49 -2.55
C ARG A 302 15.95 -17.74 -2.65
N THR A 303 16.21 -17.16 -3.82
CA THR A 303 17.43 -16.40 -4.11
C THR A 303 17.13 -14.92 -4.28
N TRP A 304 18.14 -14.08 -4.10
CA TRP A 304 18.04 -12.64 -4.31
C TRP A 304 17.70 -12.25 -5.75
N LEU A 305 18.09 -13.06 -6.75
CA LEU A 305 17.68 -12.85 -8.15
C LEU A 305 16.17 -13.01 -8.34
N GLN A 306 15.56 -13.97 -7.65
CA GLN A 306 14.10 -14.15 -7.69
C GLN A 306 13.36 -13.02 -6.98
N VAL A 307 13.89 -12.54 -5.85
CA VAL A 307 13.33 -11.38 -5.14
C VAL A 307 13.38 -10.13 -6.03
N ALA A 308 14.53 -9.85 -6.64
CA ALA A 308 14.71 -8.70 -7.52
C ALA A 308 13.80 -8.76 -8.75
N SER A 309 13.73 -9.92 -9.42
CA SER A 309 12.85 -10.12 -10.58
C SER A 309 11.36 -10.00 -10.23
N GLN A 310 10.96 -10.50 -9.06
CA GLN A 310 9.58 -10.33 -8.57
C GLN A 310 9.25 -8.85 -8.33
N ILE A 311 10.12 -8.09 -7.67
CA ILE A 311 9.91 -6.65 -7.48
C ILE A 311 9.91 -5.92 -8.83
N GLU A 312 10.86 -6.19 -9.72
CA GLU A 312 10.94 -5.58 -11.05
C GLU A 312 9.65 -5.71 -11.86
N SER A 313 9.00 -6.87 -11.79
CA SER A 313 7.75 -7.20 -12.50
C SER A 313 6.48 -6.78 -11.75
N SER A 314 6.57 -6.34 -10.50
CA SER A 314 5.43 -5.96 -9.68
C SER A 314 5.03 -4.51 -9.94
N LYS A 315 3.73 -4.20 -9.84
CA LYS A 315 3.27 -2.82 -9.71
C LYS A 315 3.51 -2.36 -8.27
N PRO A 316 4.20 -1.22 -8.02
CA PRO A 316 4.50 -0.78 -6.67
C PRO A 316 3.26 -0.64 -5.79
N LEU A 317 3.28 -1.26 -4.62
CA LEU A 317 2.19 -1.22 -3.64
C LEU A 317 0.81 -1.64 -4.19
N ALA A 318 0.77 -2.49 -5.21
CA ALA A 318 -0.47 -2.98 -5.85
C ALA A 318 -1.46 -3.64 -4.86
N LEU A 319 -0.94 -4.19 -3.77
CA LEU A 319 -1.73 -4.83 -2.72
C LEU A 319 -2.15 -3.86 -1.62
N ALA A 320 -1.49 -2.73 -1.45
CA ALA A 320 -1.77 -1.81 -0.36
C ALA A 320 -2.96 -0.88 -0.67
N THR A 321 -3.57 -0.32 0.37
CA THR A 321 -4.64 0.70 0.28
C THR A 321 -4.30 1.86 1.21
N ARG A 322 -5.02 2.98 1.08
CA ARG A 322 -4.81 4.19 1.90
C ARG A 322 -3.34 4.64 1.92
N LEU A 323 -2.73 4.70 0.74
CA LEU A 323 -1.36 5.16 0.59
C LEU A 323 -1.27 6.62 1.07
N PRO A 324 -0.21 7.02 1.81
CA PRO A 324 0.03 8.43 2.08
C PRO A 324 0.06 9.23 0.78
N ASN A 325 -0.57 10.41 0.76
CA ASN A 325 -0.79 11.18 -0.47
C ASN A 325 0.52 11.50 -1.20
N GLY A 326 1.57 11.90 -0.47
CA GLY A 326 2.90 12.12 -1.06
C GLY A 326 3.45 10.86 -1.72
N LEU A 327 3.31 9.69 -1.07
CA LEU A 327 3.78 8.41 -1.62
C LEU A 327 2.95 7.99 -2.85
N LYS A 328 1.61 8.12 -2.79
CA LYS A 328 0.70 7.86 -3.92
C LYS A 328 1.08 8.73 -5.12
N SER A 329 1.24 10.03 -4.90
CA SER A 329 1.57 11.03 -5.92
C SER A 329 2.96 10.83 -6.51
N TRP A 330 3.94 10.45 -5.69
CA TRP A 330 5.28 10.16 -6.19
C TRP A 330 5.28 8.87 -7.02
N ILE A 331 4.61 7.80 -6.58
CA ILE A 331 4.55 6.54 -7.34
C ILE A 331 3.82 6.75 -8.68
N ALA A 332 2.63 7.35 -8.67
CA ALA A 332 1.84 7.74 -9.85
C ALA A 332 1.91 6.74 -11.03
N ASN A 333 1.48 5.49 -10.80
CA ASN A 333 1.46 4.39 -11.78
C ASN A 333 2.82 3.96 -12.37
N ARG A 334 3.95 4.49 -11.88
CA ARG A 334 5.28 4.10 -12.36
C ARG A 334 5.64 2.67 -11.96
N THR A 335 6.47 2.04 -12.78
CA THR A 335 7.04 0.72 -12.50
C THR A 335 8.24 0.83 -11.55
N TYR A 336 8.59 -0.25 -10.85
CA TYR A 336 9.82 -0.25 -10.03
C TYR A 336 11.06 0.16 -10.83
N PRO A 337 11.33 -0.32 -12.06
CA PRO A 337 12.44 0.19 -12.86
C PRO A 337 12.48 1.71 -13.02
N GLN A 338 11.33 2.37 -13.20
CA GLN A 338 11.27 3.84 -13.26
C GLN A 338 11.58 4.49 -11.90
N LEU A 339 11.12 3.90 -10.79
CA LEU A 339 11.45 4.38 -9.44
C LEU A 339 12.95 4.20 -9.12
N PHE A 340 13.56 3.09 -9.53
CA PHE A 340 15.00 2.84 -9.40
C PHE A 340 15.81 3.77 -10.29
N GLN A 341 15.36 4.06 -11.50
CA GLN A 341 15.96 5.06 -12.39
C GLN A 341 16.04 6.44 -11.72
N GLU A 342 14.98 6.87 -11.02
CA GLU A 342 14.98 8.14 -10.30
C GLU A 342 15.88 8.10 -9.05
N ALA A 343 15.83 7.02 -8.27
CA ALA A 343 16.55 6.92 -7.00
C ALA A 343 18.06 6.62 -7.13
N PHE A 344 18.45 5.84 -8.14
CA PHE A 344 19.82 5.34 -8.33
C PHE A 344 20.45 5.77 -9.67
N GLY A 345 19.69 6.44 -10.54
CA GLY A 345 20.18 6.90 -11.85
C GLY A 345 20.17 5.84 -12.95
N THR A 346 19.67 4.64 -12.67
CA THR A 346 19.60 3.51 -13.62
C THR A 346 18.42 2.59 -13.26
N PRO A 347 17.78 1.91 -14.22
CA PRO A 347 16.50 1.24 -13.99
C PRO A 347 16.62 -0.14 -13.32
N GLU A 348 17.83 -0.69 -13.16
CA GLU A 348 17.97 -2.07 -12.71
C GLU A 348 17.58 -2.22 -11.23
N VAL A 349 16.65 -3.13 -10.98
CA VAL A 349 16.26 -3.57 -9.65
C VAL A 349 17.28 -4.63 -9.21
N THR A 350 18.17 -4.27 -8.28
CA THR A 350 19.19 -5.20 -7.77
C THR A 350 19.00 -5.47 -6.28
N PRO A 351 19.48 -6.61 -5.77
CA PRO A 351 19.44 -6.93 -4.34
C PRO A 351 20.07 -5.84 -3.46
N SER A 352 21.24 -5.34 -3.88
CA SER A 352 21.96 -4.29 -3.18
C SER A 352 21.20 -2.97 -3.14
N ARG A 353 20.54 -2.60 -4.24
CA ARG A 353 19.73 -1.37 -4.31
C ARG A 353 18.42 -1.47 -3.52
N ILE A 354 17.80 -2.65 -3.48
CA ILE A 354 16.65 -2.91 -2.60
C ILE A 354 17.04 -2.65 -1.14
N ALA A 355 18.12 -3.27 -0.65
CA ALA A 355 18.58 -3.08 0.72
C ALA A 355 19.02 -1.63 1.00
N MET A 356 19.73 -0.98 0.07
CA MET A 356 20.11 0.43 0.20
C MET A 356 18.92 1.39 0.26
N ALA A 357 17.87 1.13 -0.53
CA ALA A 357 16.65 1.94 -0.50
C ALA A 357 15.93 1.78 0.84
N VAL A 358 15.69 0.55 1.29
CA VAL A 358 15.06 0.25 2.60
C VAL A 358 15.84 0.91 3.74
N ALA A 359 17.16 0.73 3.79
CA ALA A 359 18.01 1.36 4.79
C ALA A 359 17.96 2.90 4.73
N THR A 360 17.81 3.49 3.54
CA THR A 360 17.65 4.95 3.41
C THR A 360 16.32 5.42 4.00
N HIS A 361 15.24 4.68 3.80
CA HIS A 361 13.96 4.97 4.45
C HIS A 361 14.07 4.88 5.97
N GLU A 362 14.64 3.81 6.50
CA GLU A 362 14.79 3.63 7.95
C GLU A 362 15.64 4.73 8.61
N ARG A 363 16.60 5.33 7.89
CA ARG A 363 17.36 6.50 8.36
C ARG A 363 16.54 7.77 8.54
N THR A 364 15.34 7.85 7.95
CA THR A 364 14.41 8.97 8.16
C THR A 364 13.55 8.81 9.41
N LEU A 365 13.59 7.64 10.07
CA LEU A 365 12.67 7.27 11.15
C LEU A 365 13.28 7.44 12.54
N PHE A 366 13.74 8.66 12.81
CA PHE A 366 14.27 9.05 14.12
C PHE A 366 13.22 9.80 14.94
N SER A 367 12.97 9.34 16.16
CA SER A 367 11.91 9.85 17.03
C SER A 367 12.46 10.86 18.04
N ASP A 368 12.68 12.09 17.59
CA ASP A 368 13.36 13.19 18.30
C ASP A 368 12.41 14.24 18.93
N ARG A 369 11.10 13.95 19.03
CA ARG A 369 10.10 14.89 19.60
C ARG A 369 9.28 14.24 20.73
N THR A 370 9.95 13.54 21.64
CA THR A 370 9.33 12.99 22.86
C THR A 370 9.15 14.09 23.93
N PRO A 371 8.25 13.92 24.92
CA PRO A 371 8.17 14.86 26.04
C PRO A 371 9.46 14.95 26.86
N LEU A 372 10.30 13.91 26.88
CA LEU A 372 11.66 13.99 27.44
C LEU A 372 12.53 14.99 26.63
N ASP A 373 12.46 14.96 25.30
CA ASP A 373 13.22 15.91 24.46
C ASP A 373 12.75 17.36 24.70
N LEU A 374 11.44 17.58 24.91
CA LEU A 374 10.91 18.90 25.25
C LEU A 374 11.33 19.37 26.65
N ALA A 375 11.39 18.45 27.62
CA ALA A 375 11.81 18.75 28.99
C ALA A 375 13.29 19.09 29.08
N ILE A 376 14.16 18.35 28.38
CA ILE A 376 15.61 18.64 28.30
C ILE A 376 15.86 20.03 27.73
N GLN A 377 15.00 20.50 26.83
CA GLN A 377 15.10 21.82 26.22
C GLN A 377 14.42 22.94 27.02
N ASN A 378 13.85 22.63 28.20
CA ASN A 378 13.05 23.56 29.00
C ASN A 378 11.89 24.20 28.23
N ILE A 379 11.28 23.44 27.31
CA ILE A 379 10.10 23.86 26.53
C ILE A 379 8.84 23.49 27.30
N GLN A 380 8.76 22.23 27.73
CA GLN A 380 7.63 21.70 28.48
C GLN A 380 8.16 20.72 29.54
N PRO A 381 7.91 20.98 30.84
CA PRO A 381 8.39 20.10 31.89
C PRO A 381 7.62 18.77 31.90
N LEU A 382 8.26 17.74 32.45
CA LEU A 382 7.60 16.48 32.83
C LEU A 382 6.66 16.71 34.02
N THR A 383 5.69 15.82 34.24
CA THR A 383 4.89 15.84 35.48
C THR A 383 5.75 15.46 36.69
N LEU A 384 5.29 15.74 37.91
CA LEU A 384 6.05 15.39 39.12
C LEU A 384 6.35 13.88 39.19
N GLU A 385 5.34 13.04 38.95
CA GLU A 385 5.49 11.58 38.91
C GLU A 385 6.52 11.12 37.86
N GLU A 386 6.55 11.75 36.69
CA GLU A 386 7.51 11.44 35.64
C GLU A 386 8.93 11.90 35.98
N GLN A 387 9.08 13.02 36.68
CA GLN A 387 10.38 13.51 37.18
C GLN A 387 10.91 12.60 38.31
N ASP A 388 10.04 12.18 39.22
CA ASP A 388 10.37 11.21 40.26
C ASP A 388 10.79 9.87 39.62
N GLY A 389 10.09 9.44 38.57
CA GLY A 389 10.42 8.25 37.79
C GLY A 389 11.76 8.34 37.06
N GLN A 390 12.06 9.50 36.48
CA GLN A 390 13.36 9.79 35.87
C GLN A 390 14.48 9.75 36.92
N THR A 391 14.23 10.26 38.12
CA THR A 391 15.18 10.24 39.24
C THR A 391 15.45 8.80 39.67
N VAL A 392 14.40 7.98 39.85
CA VAL A 392 14.53 6.55 40.14
C VAL A 392 15.34 5.83 39.04
N PHE A 393 15.09 6.13 37.77
CA PHE A 393 15.81 5.53 36.65
C PHE A 393 17.33 5.77 36.74
N VAL A 394 17.75 6.97 37.15
CA VAL A 394 19.16 7.33 37.31
C VAL A 394 19.75 6.77 38.61
N ASP A 395 19.03 6.90 39.72
CA ASP A 395 19.50 6.44 41.04
C ASP A 395 19.69 4.92 41.09
N MET A 396 18.89 4.17 40.32
CA MET A 396 19.02 2.71 40.16
C MET A 396 19.98 2.31 39.04
N ASN A 397 20.74 3.26 38.49
CA ASN A 397 21.77 3.05 37.48
C ASN A 397 21.26 2.43 36.16
N CYS A 398 19.97 2.58 35.82
CA CYS A 398 19.41 2.07 34.55
C CYS A 398 20.08 2.75 33.34
N ASN A 399 20.51 4.00 33.52
CA ASN A 399 21.23 4.79 32.53
C ASN A 399 22.66 4.30 32.24
N ALA A 400 23.20 3.33 32.99
CA ALA A 400 24.48 2.70 32.63
C ALA A 400 24.41 2.00 31.27
N CYS A 401 23.30 1.29 31.00
CA CYS A 401 23.04 0.66 29.71
C CYS A 401 22.07 1.48 28.86
N HIS A 402 21.12 2.19 29.48
CA HIS A 402 20.09 2.97 28.78
C HIS A 402 20.31 4.49 28.88
N GLY A 403 21.56 4.92 28.81
CA GLY A 403 21.95 6.33 28.80
C GLY A 403 21.98 6.97 27.41
N GLY A 404 22.30 8.26 27.37
CA GLY A 404 22.49 9.03 26.14
C GLY A 404 21.22 9.21 25.29
N PRO A 405 21.35 9.87 24.12
CA PRO A 405 20.17 10.31 23.37
C PRO A 405 19.28 9.20 22.86
N LEU A 406 19.86 8.02 22.64
CA LEU A 406 19.16 6.84 22.18
C LEU A 406 18.49 6.07 23.34
N LEU A 407 18.81 6.37 24.60
CA LEU A 407 18.45 5.54 25.76
C LEU A 407 18.92 4.08 25.56
N SER A 408 20.15 3.94 25.06
CA SER A 408 20.83 2.68 24.78
C SER A 408 22.30 2.95 24.51
N ASP A 409 23.15 2.11 25.08
CA ASP A 409 24.59 2.06 24.85
C ASP A 409 24.98 1.28 23.59
N ASN A 410 24.00 0.64 22.91
CA ASN A 410 24.20 -0.29 21.79
C ASN A 410 25.16 -1.46 22.07
N ASN A 411 25.46 -1.76 23.34
CA ASN A 411 26.28 -2.92 23.73
C ASN A 411 25.42 -4.16 23.97
N TYR A 412 26.08 -5.26 24.33
CA TYR A 412 25.46 -6.57 24.54
C TYR A 412 25.58 -6.97 26.01
N HIS A 413 24.44 -7.26 26.65
CA HIS A 413 24.39 -7.61 28.07
C HIS A 413 23.56 -8.87 28.27
N ASN A 414 23.94 -9.66 29.28
CA ASN A 414 23.09 -10.75 29.78
C ASN A 414 22.44 -10.25 31.08
N ILE A 415 21.12 -10.15 31.08
CA ILE A 415 20.32 -9.66 32.22
C ILE A 415 19.49 -10.77 32.89
N GLY A 416 19.75 -12.04 32.52
CA GLY A 416 19.05 -13.18 33.11
C GLY A 416 17.58 -13.33 32.70
N VAL A 417 17.20 -12.97 31.46
CA VAL A 417 15.81 -13.18 30.97
C VAL A 417 15.49 -14.66 30.77
N ARG A 418 16.48 -15.45 30.35
CA ARG A 418 16.36 -16.89 30.08
C ARG A 418 17.71 -17.61 30.26
N PRO A 419 17.73 -18.95 30.40
CA PRO A 419 18.96 -19.74 30.41
C PRO A 419 19.79 -19.54 29.13
N GLN A 420 21.12 -19.42 29.26
CA GLN A 420 22.01 -19.15 28.13
C GLN A 420 22.03 -20.24 27.06
N ASN A 421 21.79 -21.50 27.45
CA ASN A 421 21.80 -22.64 26.56
C ASN A 421 20.56 -22.72 25.66
N GLU A 422 19.49 -22.00 26.01
CA GLU A 422 18.27 -21.94 25.20
C GLU A 422 18.38 -20.92 24.06
N ASP A 423 19.07 -19.80 24.28
CA ASP A 423 19.41 -18.83 23.23
C ASP A 423 20.75 -18.17 23.58
N ILE A 424 21.80 -18.59 22.87
CA ILE A 424 23.16 -18.11 23.10
C ILE A 424 23.37 -16.66 22.62
N GLY A 425 22.39 -16.04 21.95
CA GLY A 425 22.44 -14.61 21.63
C GLY A 425 23.68 -14.22 20.83
N ARG A 426 24.41 -13.21 21.33
CA ARG A 426 25.67 -12.72 20.76
C ARG A 426 26.73 -13.81 20.60
N GLY A 427 26.75 -14.81 21.48
CA GLY A 427 27.68 -15.94 21.39
C GLY A 427 27.59 -16.71 20.07
N ALA A 428 26.41 -16.75 19.43
CA ALA A 428 26.24 -17.33 18.09
C ALA A 428 27.00 -16.57 17.00
N VAL A 429 27.23 -15.27 17.20
CA VAL A 429 27.88 -14.37 16.24
C VAL A 429 29.39 -14.35 16.48
N THR A 430 29.82 -14.31 17.75
CA THR A 430 31.24 -14.18 18.11
C THR A 430 31.96 -15.52 18.27
N GLY A 431 31.22 -16.60 18.57
CA GLY A 431 31.80 -17.91 18.91
C GLY A 431 32.40 -17.97 20.32
N LEU A 432 32.25 -16.90 21.12
CA LEU A 432 32.83 -16.75 22.45
C LEU A 432 31.81 -17.14 23.53
N VAL A 433 32.22 -17.98 24.49
CA VAL A 433 31.34 -18.49 25.56
C VAL A 433 30.92 -17.38 26.51
N GLU A 434 31.79 -16.40 26.75
CA GLU A 434 31.52 -15.21 27.55
C GLU A 434 30.42 -14.31 26.98
N ASP A 435 30.08 -14.47 25.69
CA ASP A 435 28.99 -13.74 25.03
C ASP A 435 27.66 -14.52 25.01
N ASN A 436 27.63 -15.74 25.53
CA ASN A 436 26.41 -16.54 25.57
C ASN A 436 25.29 -15.82 26.35
N GLY A 437 24.10 -15.77 25.78
CA GLY A 437 22.93 -15.12 26.37
C GLY A 437 23.00 -13.60 26.42
N ARG A 438 24.03 -12.96 25.83
CA ARG A 438 24.09 -11.51 25.69
C ARG A 438 23.25 -11.04 24.51
N PHE A 439 22.48 -9.98 24.72
CA PHE A 439 21.66 -9.35 23.69
C PHE A 439 21.89 -7.84 23.67
N LYS A 440 21.72 -7.25 22.49
CA LYS A 440 21.87 -5.80 22.31
C LYS A 440 20.88 -5.04 23.18
N THR A 441 21.36 -4.01 23.88
CA THR A 441 20.51 -3.08 24.61
C THR A 441 19.55 -2.37 23.65
N PRO A 442 18.23 -2.59 23.72
CA PRO A 442 17.29 -1.89 22.84
C PRO A 442 17.16 -0.42 23.29
N THR A 443 16.93 0.49 22.34
CA THR A 443 16.52 1.88 22.66
C THR A 443 15.23 1.87 23.48
N LEU A 444 15.10 2.73 24.50
CA LEU A 444 13.83 2.90 25.23
C LEU A 444 12.87 3.91 24.59
N ARG A 445 13.25 4.59 23.50
CA ARG A 445 12.35 5.50 22.78
C ARG A 445 11.14 4.75 22.20
N ASN A 446 9.93 5.11 22.60
CA ASN A 446 8.67 4.44 22.26
C ASN A 446 8.50 3.06 22.91
N VAL A 447 9.09 2.83 24.10
CA VAL A 447 9.04 1.53 24.78
C VAL A 447 7.62 1.13 25.22
N SER A 448 6.77 2.07 25.60
CA SER A 448 5.40 1.73 26.03
C SER A 448 4.50 1.22 24.91
N LEU A 449 4.83 1.50 23.64
CA LEU A 449 4.04 1.08 22.49
C LEU A 449 4.30 -0.37 22.05
N ARG A 450 5.38 -1.00 22.52
CA ARG A 450 5.96 -2.20 21.86
C ARG A 450 5.87 -3.50 22.63
N GLY A 451 4.96 -3.62 23.59
CA GLY A 451 4.70 -4.88 24.29
C GLY A 451 4.36 -6.03 23.30
N PRO A 452 4.63 -7.29 23.65
CA PRO A 452 5.36 -7.73 24.85
C PRO A 452 6.88 -7.48 24.76
N PHE A 453 7.62 -7.72 25.84
CA PHE A 453 9.01 -7.26 26.00
C PHE A 453 10.06 -8.37 25.96
N PHE A 454 11.32 -7.93 25.81
CA PHE A 454 12.54 -8.73 25.64
C PHE A 454 12.61 -9.51 24.32
N HIS A 455 13.76 -10.13 24.06
CA HIS A 455 14.05 -10.87 22.83
C HIS A 455 13.14 -12.09 22.62
N ASN A 456 12.45 -12.55 23.66
CA ASN A 456 11.51 -13.68 23.63
C ASN A 456 10.04 -13.26 23.75
N GLY A 457 9.73 -11.96 23.92
CA GLY A 457 8.35 -11.46 23.95
C GLY A 457 7.52 -11.92 25.15
N ARG A 458 8.13 -12.16 26.30
CA ARG A 458 7.52 -12.92 27.40
C ARG A 458 7.02 -12.12 28.59
N LYS A 459 7.27 -10.81 28.62
CA LYS A 459 6.69 -9.91 29.62
C LYS A 459 5.64 -9.05 28.95
N GLU A 460 4.45 -8.95 29.52
CA GLU A 460 3.29 -8.37 28.83
C GLU A 460 3.36 -6.84 28.82
N ASN A 461 3.70 -6.27 29.98
CA ASN A 461 3.63 -4.84 30.26
C ASN A 461 4.94 -4.32 30.90
N LEU A 462 5.03 -3.01 31.12
CA LEU A 462 6.20 -2.39 31.73
C LEU A 462 6.37 -2.78 33.21
N GLU A 463 5.28 -3.05 33.92
CA GLU A 463 5.32 -3.52 35.31
C GLU A 463 6.05 -4.86 35.42
N ASP A 464 5.81 -5.80 34.50
CA ASP A 464 6.52 -7.08 34.43
C ASP A 464 8.02 -6.90 34.14
N VAL A 465 8.38 -5.91 33.33
CA VAL A 465 9.76 -5.54 33.05
C VAL A 465 10.43 -5.01 34.32
N ILE A 466 9.78 -4.07 35.01
CA ILE A 466 10.28 -3.49 36.27
C ILE A 466 10.43 -4.59 37.33
N GLU A 467 9.48 -5.52 37.41
CA GLU A 467 9.52 -6.62 38.36
C GLU A 467 10.68 -7.58 38.09
N LEU A 468 11.05 -7.83 36.83
CA LEU A 468 12.24 -8.62 36.49
C LEU A 468 13.52 -7.94 37.01
N TYR A 469 13.68 -6.64 36.79
CA TYR A 469 14.84 -5.91 37.30
C TYR A 469 14.84 -5.81 38.83
N ARG A 470 13.67 -5.63 39.47
CA ARG A 470 13.52 -5.57 40.93
C ARG A 470 14.11 -6.80 41.63
N ARG A 471 14.04 -7.97 41.00
CA ARG A 471 14.58 -9.23 41.56
C ARG A 471 15.94 -9.65 40.98
N GLY A 472 16.56 -8.82 40.13
CA GLY A 472 17.89 -9.07 39.57
C GLY A 472 17.93 -10.06 38.41
N GLY A 473 16.85 -10.18 37.64
CA GLY A 473 16.72 -11.17 36.56
C GLY A 473 15.99 -12.45 36.99
N ASP A 474 15.62 -13.26 36.01
CA ASP A 474 14.90 -14.53 36.21
C ASP A 474 15.86 -15.73 36.35
N PHE A 475 17.06 -15.62 35.78
CA PHE A 475 18.05 -16.70 35.69
C PHE A 475 19.46 -16.19 36.00
N SER A 476 20.27 -17.03 36.65
CA SER A 476 21.69 -16.75 36.90
C SER A 476 22.58 -17.31 35.81
N ALA A 477 23.70 -16.62 35.56
CA ALA A 477 24.74 -17.06 34.62
C ALA A 477 26.08 -16.41 35.00
N PRO A 478 27.23 -17.05 34.69
CA PRO A 478 28.55 -16.57 35.10
C PRO A 478 28.99 -15.26 34.44
N ASN A 479 28.33 -14.83 33.35
CA ASN A 479 28.65 -13.62 32.60
C ASN A 479 27.61 -12.50 32.78
N ILE A 480 26.73 -12.62 33.78
CA ILE A 480 25.87 -11.52 34.24
C ILE A 480 26.73 -10.61 35.11
N ASP A 481 26.71 -9.32 34.81
CA ASP A 481 27.43 -8.31 35.59
C ASP A 481 26.66 -8.03 36.91
N PRO A 482 27.18 -8.42 38.09
CA PRO A 482 26.48 -8.26 39.36
C PRO A 482 26.38 -6.80 39.81
N ASP A 483 27.24 -5.91 39.31
CA ASP A 483 27.18 -4.48 39.65
C ASP A 483 26.05 -3.77 38.88
N LEU A 484 25.67 -4.31 37.71
CA LEU A 484 24.57 -3.78 36.90
C LEU A 484 23.25 -4.51 37.12
N ILE A 485 23.28 -5.83 37.34
CA ILE A 485 22.09 -6.68 37.45
C ILE A 485 22.08 -7.37 38.82
N HIS A 486 21.30 -6.80 39.74
CA HIS A 486 21.10 -7.30 41.10
C HIS A 486 19.71 -6.90 41.61
N PRO A 487 19.19 -7.51 42.69
CA PRO A 487 17.91 -7.13 43.26
C PRO A 487 17.86 -5.65 43.66
N LEU A 488 16.87 -4.92 43.15
CA LEU A 488 16.62 -3.52 43.46
C LEU A 488 15.52 -3.40 44.53
N ASN A 489 15.79 -2.65 45.60
CA ASN A 489 14.83 -2.44 46.69
C ASN A 489 13.83 -1.31 46.37
N LEU A 490 13.10 -1.45 45.26
CA LEU A 490 12.11 -0.48 44.80
C LEU A 490 10.82 -0.53 45.63
N THR A 491 10.37 0.63 46.11
CA THR A 491 9.05 0.79 46.73
C THR A 491 7.93 0.73 45.68
N ASN A 492 6.68 0.52 46.12
CA ASN A 492 5.52 0.55 45.22
C ASN A 492 5.40 1.86 44.45
N GLN A 493 5.66 3.00 45.11
CA GLN A 493 5.61 4.31 44.48
C GLN A 493 6.69 4.46 43.41
N GLN A 494 7.94 4.13 43.73
CA GLN A 494 9.05 4.18 42.76
C GLN A 494 8.80 3.31 41.52
N ARG A 495 8.12 2.15 41.68
CA ARG A 495 7.71 1.32 40.53
C ARG A 495 6.67 2.02 39.65
N SER A 496 5.68 2.70 40.24
CA SER A 496 4.70 3.50 39.51
C SER A 496 5.39 4.65 38.77
N ASP A 497 6.22 5.41 39.47
CA ASP A 497 6.93 6.57 38.92
C ASP A 497 7.83 6.16 37.75
N LEU A 498 8.60 5.07 37.91
CA LEU A 498 9.46 4.53 36.85
C LEU A 498 8.65 4.12 35.61
N ALA A 499 7.48 3.49 35.81
CA ALA A 499 6.59 3.15 34.71
C ALA A 499 5.99 4.41 34.04
N ALA A 500 5.63 5.45 34.82
CA ALA A 500 5.16 6.73 34.30
C ALA A 500 6.23 7.39 33.42
N PHE A 501 7.49 7.40 33.87
CA PHE A 501 8.63 7.91 33.10
C PHE A 501 8.84 7.16 31.78
N MET A 502 8.76 5.82 31.78
CA MET A 502 8.94 5.04 30.55
C MET A 502 7.75 5.12 29.58
N ARG A 503 6.58 5.57 30.04
CA ARG A 503 5.35 5.66 29.24
C ARG A 503 5.29 6.89 28.36
N ARG A 504 4.97 8.04 28.96
CA ARG A 504 4.70 9.27 28.20
C ARG A 504 6.01 9.98 27.83
N PRO A 505 6.97 10.20 28.76
CA PRO A 505 8.21 10.91 28.45
C PRO A 505 9.04 10.31 27.31
N LEU A 506 9.03 8.98 27.12
CA LEU A 506 9.82 8.32 26.09
C LEU A 506 9.07 8.08 24.77
N THR A 507 7.79 8.46 24.66
CA THR A 507 6.96 8.17 23.48
C THR A 507 6.81 9.39 22.60
N ASP A 508 7.22 9.30 21.34
CA ASP A 508 7.07 10.36 20.35
C ASP A 508 5.62 10.36 19.84
N PRO A 509 4.88 11.48 19.99
CA PRO A 509 3.50 11.56 19.53
C PRO A 509 3.35 11.30 18.02
N ARG A 510 4.37 11.56 17.19
CA ARG A 510 4.30 11.28 15.75
C ARG A 510 4.32 9.78 15.49
N VAL A 511 5.12 9.02 16.25
CA VAL A 511 5.18 7.56 16.16
C VAL A 511 3.85 6.94 16.60
N ALA A 512 3.33 7.36 17.76
CA ALA A 512 2.09 6.83 18.32
C ALA A 512 0.86 7.07 17.41
N ASN A 513 0.85 8.20 16.68
CA ASN A 513 -0.24 8.59 15.80
C ASN A 513 0.04 8.33 14.31
N GLU A 514 1.13 7.62 13.98
CA GLU A 514 1.57 7.35 12.60
C GLU A 514 1.59 8.60 11.71
N ARG A 515 2.07 9.72 12.25
CA ARG A 515 2.26 10.98 11.50
C ARG A 515 3.61 10.97 10.80
N ALA A 516 3.72 11.69 9.69
CA ALA A 516 4.97 11.81 8.93
C ALA A 516 6.17 12.14 9.85
N PRO A 517 7.34 11.50 9.64
CA PRO A 517 7.65 10.54 8.58
C PRO A 517 7.23 9.07 8.88
N PHE A 518 6.52 8.82 9.98
CA PHE A 518 6.09 7.50 10.43
C PHE A 518 4.73 7.07 9.88
N ASP A 519 4.18 7.83 8.93
CA ASP A 519 2.96 7.49 8.21
C ASP A 519 3.18 6.30 7.26
N ARG A 520 2.12 5.52 7.04
CA ARG A 520 2.19 4.27 6.30
C ARG A 520 0.91 3.98 5.52
N PRO A 521 0.97 3.12 4.49
CA PRO A 521 -0.23 2.55 3.90
C PRO A 521 -0.89 1.50 4.83
N ARG A 522 -2.09 1.08 4.45
CA ARG A 522 -2.77 -0.12 4.98
C ARG A 522 -2.44 -1.32 4.08
N LEU A 523 -1.90 -2.38 4.66
CA LEU A 523 -1.49 -3.59 3.96
C LEU A 523 -2.69 -4.43 3.49
N TYR A 524 -2.47 -5.34 2.54
CA TYR A 524 -3.52 -6.27 2.08
C TYR A 524 -3.96 -7.19 3.23
N THR A 525 -3.01 -7.68 4.04
CA THR A 525 -3.31 -8.52 5.21
C THR A 525 -4.11 -7.82 6.31
N GLU A 526 -4.22 -6.49 6.28
CA GLU A 526 -5.10 -5.72 7.17
C GLU A 526 -6.50 -5.50 6.57
N SER A 527 -6.74 -5.91 5.33
CA SER A 527 -7.94 -5.58 4.55
C SER A 527 -8.96 -6.73 4.48
N VAL A 528 -10.19 -6.41 4.10
CA VAL A 528 -11.27 -7.39 3.89
C VAL A 528 -11.08 -8.24 2.63
N ARG A 529 -10.05 -7.96 1.84
CA ARG A 529 -9.72 -8.70 0.61
C ARG A 529 -9.01 -10.04 0.88
N VAL A 530 -8.57 -10.27 2.12
CA VAL A 530 -8.02 -11.57 2.52
C VAL A 530 -9.15 -12.61 2.47
N PRO A 531 -8.94 -13.79 1.86
CA PRO A 531 -9.95 -14.83 1.85
C PRO A 531 -10.44 -15.17 3.27
N VAL A 532 -11.74 -15.37 3.41
CA VAL A 532 -12.38 -15.64 4.70
C VAL A 532 -12.95 -17.05 4.75
N ILE A 533 -12.83 -17.71 5.90
CA ILE A 533 -13.44 -19.03 6.12
C ILE A 533 -14.90 -18.83 6.50
N THR A 534 -15.80 -19.53 5.82
CA THR A 534 -17.26 -19.41 5.94
C THR A 534 -17.95 -20.77 6.04
N GLY A 535 -19.16 -20.79 6.60
CA GLY A 535 -20.00 -21.98 6.66
C GLY A 535 -19.48 -23.11 7.57
N ILE A 536 -20.05 -24.31 7.41
CA ILE A 536 -19.73 -25.51 8.20
C ILE A 536 -19.01 -26.56 7.36
N GLY A 537 -18.18 -27.39 7.99
CA GLY A 537 -17.57 -28.57 7.37
C GLY A 537 -18.30 -29.87 7.72
N ARG A 538 -17.85 -30.97 7.12
CA ARG A 538 -18.27 -32.34 7.45
C ARG A 538 -17.06 -33.12 7.99
N ALA A 539 -17.23 -33.67 9.19
CA ALA A 539 -16.21 -34.50 9.82
C ALA A 539 -16.01 -35.84 9.10
N GLY A 540 -14.77 -36.32 9.09
CA GLY A 540 -14.42 -37.67 8.67
C GLY A 540 -14.04 -38.58 9.83
N ALA A 541 -13.15 -39.53 9.57
CA ALA A 541 -12.61 -40.46 10.53
C ALA A 541 -12.07 -39.73 11.78
N GLY A 542 -12.40 -40.26 12.96
CA GLY A 542 -12.04 -39.65 14.24
C GLY A 542 -12.84 -38.38 14.58
N ALA A 543 -13.95 -38.11 13.90
CA ALA A 543 -14.76 -36.89 14.05
C ALA A 543 -13.97 -35.60 13.76
N ILE A 544 -12.96 -35.68 12.89
CA ILE A 544 -12.10 -34.55 12.53
C ILE A 544 -12.69 -33.83 11.32
N VAL A 545 -12.91 -32.53 11.45
CA VAL A 545 -13.23 -31.65 10.32
C VAL A 545 -11.92 -31.13 9.71
N PRO A 546 -11.69 -31.32 8.40
CA PRO A 546 -10.53 -30.76 7.71
C PRO A 546 -10.63 -29.23 7.65
N ILE A 547 -9.49 -28.54 7.63
CA ILE A 547 -9.41 -27.06 7.67
C ILE A 547 -8.76 -26.54 6.39
N PRO A 548 -9.41 -25.60 5.67
CA PRO A 548 -8.83 -24.96 4.49
C PRO A 548 -7.93 -23.79 4.91
N THR A 549 -6.97 -23.45 4.05
CA THR A 549 -6.12 -22.27 4.18
C THR A 549 -6.06 -21.55 2.84
N ALA A 550 -6.45 -20.28 2.82
CA ALA A 550 -6.33 -19.38 1.67
C ALA A 550 -5.98 -17.99 2.21
N ILE A 551 -4.77 -17.50 1.94
CA ILE A 551 -4.28 -16.24 2.50
C ILE A 551 -3.65 -15.31 1.46
N GLU A 552 -3.20 -15.88 0.33
CA GLU A 552 -2.54 -15.12 -0.74
C GLU A 552 -3.56 -14.22 -1.46
N PRO A 553 -3.12 -13.07 -2.00
CA PRO A 553 -4.03 -12.12 -2.62
C PRO A 553 -4.70 -12.70 -3.89
N PRO A 554 -6.05 -12.67 -3.98
CA PRO A 554 -6.78 -12.93 -5.24
C PRO A 554 -6.67 -11.73 -6.20
N LEU A 555 -5.45 -11.22 -6.39
CA LEU A 555 -5.16 -10.12 -7.30
C LEU A 555 -5.29 -10.61 -8.75
N LEU A 556 -5.93 -9.83 -9.60
CA LEU A 556 -6.05 -10.09 -11.02
C LEU A 556 -4.67 -10.34 -11.66
N GLY A 557 -4.58 -11.38 -12.48
CA GLY A 557 -3.32 -11.78 -13.11
C GLY A 557 -2.30 -12.41 -12.15
N ASN A 558 -2.60 -12.60 -10.86
CA ASN A 558 -1.68 -13.27 -9.94
C ASN A 558 -1.46 -14.73 -10.38
N PRO A 559 -0.24 -15.11 -10.80
CA PRO A 559 0.04 -16.46 -11.29
C PRO A 559 0.09 -17.51 -10.16
N SER A 560 0.13 -17.04 -8.91
CA SER A 560 0.30 -17.87 -7.71
C SER A 560 -0.68 -17.43 -6.62
N PHE A 561 -1.88 -18.00 -6.66
CA PHE A 561 -2.87 -17.98 -5.58
C PHE A 561 -2.98 -19.40 -4.99
N THR A 562 -2.33 -19.61 -3.85
CA THR A 562 -2.22 -20.92 -3.22
C THR A 562 -3.35 -21.16 -2.23
N VAL A 563 -4.02 -22.29 -2.38
CA VAL A 563 -5.03 -22.79 -1.45
C VAL A 563 -4.62 -24.15 -0.91
N ALA A 564 -4.82 -24.38 0.38
CA ALA A 564 -4.37 -25.58 1.07
C ALA A 564 -5.46 -26.17 1.95
N VAL A 565 -5.23 -27.40 2.40
CA VAL A 565 -6.05 -28.13 3.36
C VAL A 565 -5.17 -28.87 4.34
N SER A 566 -5.60 -28.92 5.59
CA SER A 566 -5.01 -29.74 6.65
C SER A 566 -6.10 -30.52 7.40
N ARG A 567 -5.67 -31.44 8.28
CA ARG A 567 -6.56 -32.26 9.11
C ARG A 567 -7.49 -33.17 8.31
N GLY A 568 -7.13 -33.51 7.08
CA GLY A 568 -7.79 -34.56 6.31
C GLY A 568 -7.32 -35.96 6.70
N LEU A 569 -7.87 -36.98 6.04
CA LEU A 569 -7.34 -38.35 6.12
C LEU A 569 -6.03 -38.44 5.31
N GLY A 570 -4.92 -38.82 5.95
CA GLY A 570 -3.61 -38.88 5.30
C GLY A 570 -3.53 -39.95 4.22
N GLY A 571 -2.94 -39.62 3.06
CA GLY A 571 -2.87 -40.48 1.89
C GLY A 571 -4.16 -40.56 1.06
N ALA A 572 -5.22 -39.87 1.47
CA ALA A 572 -6.50 -39.93 0.77
C ALA A 572 -6.55 -38.97 -0.43
N PRO A 573 -7.26 -39.34 -1.52
CA PRO A 573 -7.57 -38.41 -2.59
C PRO A 573 -8.47 -37.27 -2.08
N ALA A 574 -8.10 -36.04 -2.42
CA ALA A 574 -8.83 -34.83 -2.11
C ALA A 574 -9.14 -34.03 -3.38
N VAL A 575 -10.36 -33.52 -3.48
CA VAL A 575 -10.84 -32.68 -4.57
C VAL A 575 -11.09 -31.28 -4.04
N LEU A 576 -10.36 -30.30 -4.55
CA LEU A 576 -10.69 -28.89 -4.41
C LEU A 576 -11.74 -28.53 -5.46
N VAL A 577 -12.84 -27.90 -5.04
CA VAL A 577 -13.83 -27.29 -5.93
C VAL A 577 -13.95 -25.82 -5.56
N ILE A 578 -13.81 -24.93 -6.53
CA ILE A 578 -14.04 -23.50 -6.42
C ILE A 578 -15.08 -23.08 -7.46
N ASP A 579 -16.16 -22.47 -6.99
CA ASP A 579 -17.31 -22.07 -7.81
C ASP A 579 -17.82 -20.66 -7.43
N SER A 580 -18.63 -20.07 -8.30
CA SER A 580 -19.36 -18.81 -8.13
C SER A 580 -20.39 -18.83 -6.99
N ASN A 581 -20.84 -20.03 -6.60
CA ASN A 581 -21.70 -20.25 -5.44
C ASN A 581 -21.00 -21.22 -4.48
N ASP A 582 -21.38 -21.22 -3.19
CA ASP A 582 -20.85 -22.22 -2.23
C ASP A 582 -21.13 -23.65 -2.75
N PRO A 583 -20.09 -24.46 -3.04
CA PRO A 583 -20.25 -25.83 -3.51
C PRO A 583 -21.00 -26.75 -2.52
N GLY A 584 -21.09 -26.34 -1.25
CA GLY A 584 -21.88 -26.98 -0.21
C GLY A 584 -21.30 -28.31 0.27
N VAL A 585 -21.96 -28.89 1.28
CA VAL A 585 -21.58 -30.19 1.86
C VAL A 585 -22.50 -31.30 1.35
N GLY A 586 -22.85 -31.35 0.07
CA GLY A 586 -23.87 -32.27 -0.47
C GLY A 586 -23.62 -33.78 -0.25
N SER A 587 -24.46 -34.62 -0.86
CA SER A 587 -24.31 -36.09 -0.85
C SER A 587 -23.29 -36.60 -1.87
N ALA A 588 -22.81 -35.75 -2.78
CA ALA A 588 -21.77 -36.07 -3.75
C ALA A 588 -20.78 -34.91 -3.88
N VAL A 589 -19.56 -35.21 -4.32
CA VAL A 589 -18.56 -34.20 -4.69
C VAL A 589 -19.02 -33.55 -6.01
N PRO A 590 -19.09 -32.21 -6.10
CA PRO A 590 -19.45 -31.53 -7.34
C PRO A 590 -18.59 -31.98 -8.53
N SER A 591 -19.25 -32.20 -9.67
CA SER A 591 -18.59 -32.63 -10.92
C SER A 591 -17.87 -31.49 -11.63
N THR A 592 -18.27 -30.24 -11.36
CA THR A 592 -17.72 -29.02 -11.95
C THR A 592 -17.35 -28.00 -10.86
N GLY A 593 -16.52 -27.03 -11.21
CA GLY A 593 -16.28 -25.82 -10.44
C GLY A 593 -16.05 -24.68 -11.43
N SER A 594 -16.86 -23.62 -11.36
CA SER A 594 -16.81 -22.52 -12.34
C SER A 594 -15.45 -21.80 -12.38
N PHE A 595 -14.65 -21.90 -11.32
CA PHE A 595 -13.30 -21.33 -11.26
C PHE A 595 -12.21 -22.40 -11.34
N ALA A 596 -12.30 -23.42 -10.47
CA ALA A 596 -11.32 -24.51 -10.46
C ALA A 596 -11.93 -25.81 -9.90
N ARG A 597 -11.48 -26.95 -10.45
CA ARG A 597 -11.69 -28.27 -9.85
C ARG A 597 -10.41 -29.07 -9.99
N VAL A 598 -9.74 -29.33 -8.87
CA VAL A 598 -8.40 -29.95 -8.87
C VAL A 598 -8.39 -31.14 -7.92
N THR A 599 -7.86 -32.27 -8.38
CA THR A 599 -7.65 -33.47 -7.55
C THR A 599 -6.18 -33.59 -7.19
N ILE A 600 -5.90 -33.86 -5.91
CA ILE A 600 -4.58 -34.20 -5.39
C ILE A 600 -4.70 -35.38 -4.43
N ASP A 601 -3.58 -36.04 -4.15
CA ASP A 601 -3.48 -36.95 -3.01
C ASP A 601 -2.91 -36.19 -1.81
N LEU A 602 -3.54 -36.34 -0.64
CA LEU A 602 -3.03 -35.73 0.58
C LEU A 602 -1.76 -36.44 1.05
N ALA A 603 -0.76 -35.65 1.43
CA ALA A 603 0.40 -36.14 2.15
C ALA A 603 0.06 -36.43 3.62
N GLY A 604 0.97 -37.13 4.33
CA GLY A 604 0.79 -37.53 5.72
C GLY A 604 0.05 -38.88 5.86
N THR A 605 -0.21 -39.30 7.10
CA THR A 605 -0.83 -40.60 7.41
C THR A 605 -1.87 -40.49 8.52
N GLY A 606 -2.84 -41.40 8.52
CA GLY A 606 -3.83 -41.52 9.59
C GLY A 606 -4.89 -40.42 9.63
N ASN A 607 -5.78 -40.52 10.63
CA ASN A 607 -6.91 -39.61 10.81
C ASN A 607 -6.41 -38.23 11.22
N GLY A 608 -6.74 -37.19 10.44
CA GLY A 608 -6.32 -35.81 10.74
C GLY A 608 -4.84 -35.51 10.44
N GLY A 609 -4.07 -36.48 9.96
CA GLY A 609 -2.68 -36.26 9.54
C GLY A 609 -2.53 -35.80 8.08
N GLY A 610 -3.63 -35.78 7.33
CA GLY A 610 -3.65 -35.43 5.91
C GLY A 610 -3.54 -33.94 5.64
N TRP A 611 -2.66 -33.56 4.71
CA TRP A 611 -2.50 -32.18 4.24
C TRP A 611 -2.16 -32.11 2.75
N GLY A 612 -2.45 -30.98 2.11
CA GLY A 612 -2.16 -30.77 0.70
C GLY A 612 -2.39 -29.33 0.29
N SER A 613 -1.85 -28.91 -0.85
CA SER A 613 -2.06 -27.57 -1.39
C SER A 613 -1.98 -27.55 -2.91
N VAL A 614 -2.65 -26.57 -3.49
CA VAL A 614 -2.72 -26.34 -4.93
C VAL A 614 -2.43 -24.86 -5.18
N LYS A 615 -1.51 -24.60 -6.11
CA LYS A 615 -1.30 -23.26 -6.66
C LYS A 615 -2.21 -23.07 -7.86
N LEU A 616 -3.04 -22.04 -7.82
CA LEU A 616 -3.92 -21.62 -8.90
C LEU A 616 -3.41 -20.32 -9.51
N SER A 617 -3.74 -20.07 -10.77
CA SER A 617 -3.52 -18.77 -11.41
C SER A 617 -4.83 -18.02 -11.49
N ILE A 618 -4.85 -16.77 -11.01
CA ILE A 618 -5.92 -15.82 -11.28
C ILE A 618 -5.68 -15.30 -12.70
N ARG A 619 -6.60 -15.58 -13.62
CA ARG A 619 -6.47 -15.14 -15.02
C ARG A 619 -6.45 -13.62 -15.09
N ASN A 620 -5.69 -13.06 -16.01
CA ASN A 620 -5.69 -11.62 -16.29
C ASN A 620 -6.89 -11.29 -17.20
N ASP A 621 -8.09 -11.36 -16.63
CA ASP A 621 -9.38 -11.24 -17.30
C ASP A 621 -10.25 -10.29 -16.46
N LEU A 622 -10.45 -9.05 -16.94
CA LEU A 622 -11.12 -7.99 -16.18
C LEU A 622 -12.54 -8.38 -15.75
N ALA A 623 -13.22 -9.27 -16.51
CA ALA A 623 -14.50 -9.89 -16.16
C ALA A 623 -14.51 -10.65 -14.82
N LEU A 624 -13.33 -10.89 -14.23
CA LEU A 624 -13.20 -11.55 -12.93
C LEU A 624 -13.20 -10.56 -11.77
N VAL A 625 -12.88 -9.28 -11.99
CA VAL A 625 -12.81 -8.27 -10.93
C VAL A 625 -14.18 -8.10 -10.28
N GLY A 626 -14.23 -7.93 -8.96
CA GLY A 626 -15.47 -7.82 -8.18
C GLY A 626 -16.15 -9.17 -7.90
N ARG A 627 -15.97 -10.16 -8.78
CA ARG A 627 -16.61 -11.48 -8.62
C ARG A 627 -16.10 -12.22 -7.40
N THR A 628 -17.05 -12.77 -6.65
CA THR A 628 -16.80 -13.60 -5.47
C THR A 628 -16.88 -15.08 -5.81
N PHE A 629 -15.93 -15.85 -5.29
CA PHE A 629 -15.84 -17.30 -5.44
C PHE A 629 -15.78 -17.97 -4.07
N TYR A 630 -16.28 -19.21 -4.03
CA TYR A 630 -16.35 -20.05 -2.85
C TYR A 630 -15.65 -21.38 -3.13
N GLY A 631 -14.76 -21.78 -2.24
CA GLY A 631 -13.98 -23.00 -2.35
C GLY A 631 -14.20 -23.97 -1.20
N ARG A 632 -14.21 -25.28 -1.51
CA ARG A 632 -14.21 -26.38 -0.53
C ARG A 632 -13.28 -27.50 -0.95
N TRP A 633 -12.72 -28.18 0.03
CA TRP A 633 -12.02 -29.45 -0.15
C TRP A 633 -12.92 -30.61 0.25
N TYR A 634 -12.99 -31.62 -0.60
CA TYR A 634 -13.69 -32.88 -0.38
C TYR A 634 -12.65 -33.99 -0.30
N ILE A 635 -12.50 -34.63 0.86
CA ILE A 635 -11.46 -35.63 1.10
C ILE A 635 -12.10 -36.99 1.25
N THR A 636 -11.66 -37.94 0.42
CA THR A 636 -12.16 -39.32 0.42
C THR A 636 -11.93 -39.94 1.79
N ASP A 637 -13.00 -40.40 2.42
CA ASP A 637 -12.98 -40.92 3.78
C ASP A 637 -14.20 -41.82 4.01
N ALA A 638 -13.97 -43.14 4.03
CA ALA A 638 -15.03 -44.12 4.16
C ALA A 638 -15.78 -44.04 5.52
N ALA A 639 -15.18 -43.42 6.53
CA ALA A 639 -15.83 -43.21 7.83
C ALA A 639 -16.70 -41.94 7.86
N ALA A 640 -16.57 -41.06 6.86
CA ALA A 640 -17.38 -39.86 6.74
C ALA A 640 -18.75 -40.15 6.10
N ALA A 641 -19.76 -39.34 6.43
CA ALA A 641 -21.05 -39.41 5.74
C ALA A 641 -20.88 -39.16 4.23
N ASN A 642 -21.49 -40.04 3.42
CA ASN A 642 -21.36 -40.08 1.96
C ASN A 642 -19.95 -40.43 1.44
N GLY A 643 -19.05 -40.95 2.29
CA GLY A 643 -17.73 -41.43 1.89
C GLY A 643 -16.66 -40.34 1.70
N PHE A 644 -16.91 -39.12 2.17
CA PHE A 644 -15.94 -38.03 2.16
C PHE A 644 -16.18 -37.00 3.28
N SER A 645 -15.08 -36.48 3.84
CA SER A 645 -15.10 -35.30 4.71
C SER A 645 -15.01 -34.01 3.88
N VAL A 646 -15.44 -32.88 4.45
CA VAL A 646 -15.49 -31.60 3.74
C VAL A 646 -15.02 -30.47 4.62
N THR A 647 -14.19 -29.57 4.10
CA THR A 647 -13.84 -28.35 4.83
C THR A 647 -15.05 -27.43 4.97
N PRO A 648 -15.07 -26.49 5.94
CA PRO A 648 -15.78 -25.23 5.76
C PRO A 648 -15.45 -24.60 4.39
N ALA A 649 -16.32 -23.74 3.89
CA ALA A 649 -16.01 -22.97 2.69
C ALA A 649 -14.94 -21.93 3.01
N PHE A 650 -14.19 -21.52 2.00
CA PHE A 650 -13.48 -20.25 2.01
C PHE A 650 -14.02 -19.39 0.87
N SER A 651 -14.18 -18.09 1.08
CA SER A 651 -14.61 -17.16 0.03
C SER A 651 -13.59 -16.07 -0.21
N PHE A 652 -13.47 -15.65 -1.47
CA PHE A 652 -12.60 -14.56 -1.88
C PHE A 652 -13.20 -13.83 -3.08
N SER A 653 -12.91 -12.53 -3.20
CA SER A 653 -13.30 -11.71 -4.34
C SER A 653 -12.04 -11.29 -5.09
N ILE A 654 -12.05 -11.41 -6.41
CA ILE A 654 -10.91 -11.00 -7.23
C ILE A 654 -10.90 -9.48 -7.33
N PHE A 655 -9.73 -8.86 -7.14
CA PHE A 655 -9.55 -7.42 -7.25
C PHE A 655 -8.42 -7.08 -8.22
N SER A 656 -8.46 -5.91 -8.85
CA SER A 656 -7.38 -5.39 -9.70
C SER A 656 -6.51 -4.39 -8.94
N SER A 657 -5.32 -4.12 -9.47
CA SER A 657 -4.44 -3.03 -9.01
C SER A 657 -4.62 -1.73 -9.80
N SER A 658 -5.42 -1.80 -10.87
CA SER A 658 -5.96 -0.70 -11.65
C SER A 658 -7.43 -0.59 -11.27
N ASN A 659 -7.80 0.45 -10.52
CA ASN A 659 -9.20 0.80 -10.37
C ASN A 659 -9.66 1.25 -11.76
N LEU A 660 -10.60 0.53 -12.37
CA LEU A 660 -11.46 1.14 -13.37
C LEU A 660 -12.33 2.09 -12.54
N GLY A 661 -12.09 3.40 -12.62
CA GLY A 661 -12.75 4.37 -11.75
C GLY A 661 -14.27 4.20 -11.80
N THR A 662 -14.91 4.03 -10.64
CA THR A 662 -16.37 4.01 -10.57
C THR A 662 -16.89 5.41 -10.90
N VAL A 663 -17.70 5.54 -11.95
CA VAL A 663 -18.26 6.83 -12.34
C VAL A 663 -19.17 7.38 -11.23
N PHE A 664 -19.15 8.69 -11.04
CA PHE A 664 -19.94 9.39 -10.02
C PHE A 664 -19.64 9.00 -8.57
N ASP A 665 -18.49 8.39 -8.29
CA ASP A 665 -17.99 8.18 -6.93
C ASP A 665 -17.28 9.45 -6.41
N PHE A 666 -17.92 10.26 -5.58
CA PHE A 666 -17.33 11.49 -5.04
C PHE A 666 -16.62 11.29 -3.70
N ASP A 667 -16.83 10.16 -3.01
CA ASP A 667 -16.25 9.90 -1.69
C ASP A 667 -15.11 8.87 -1.68
N GLY A 668 -14.92 8.15 -2.79
CA GLY A 668 -13.85 7.21 -3.07
C GLY A 668 -14.09 5.82 -2.48
N ASP A 669 -15.35 5.42 -2.32
CA ASP A 669 -15.72 4.09 -1.81
C ASP A 669 -15.95 3.03 -2.90
N ASN A 670 -15.69 3.40 -4.16
CA ASN A 670 -15.93 2.64 -5.40
C ASN A 670 -17.42 2.37 -5.67
N LYS A 671 -18.31 3.28 -5.26
CA LYS A 671 -19.73 3.25 -5.62
C LYS A 671 -20.14 4.55 -6.24
N SER A 672 -21.02 4.48 -7.23
CA SER A 672 -21.68 5.66 -7.76
C SER A 672 -22.52 6.31 -6.67
N ASP A 673 -22.26 7.58 -6.37
CA ASP A 673 -23.06 8.36 -5.44
C ASP A 673 -24.32 8.90 -6.12
N VAL A 674 -25.41 8.89 -5.38
CA VAL A 674 -26.64 9.59 -5.76
C VAL A 674 -26.35 11.09 -5.80
N SER A 675 -26.39 11.69 -6.99
CA SER A 675 -25.83 13.02 -7.24
C SER A 675 -26.61 13.85 -8.25
N ILE A 676 -26.74 15.14 -7.97
CA ILE A 676 -27.48 16.12 -8.78
C ILE A 676 -26.69 17.41 -9.01
N TYR A 677 -27.04 18.11 -10.08
CA TYR A 677 -26.71 19.50 -10.33
C TYR A 677 -27.98 20.34 -10.32
N ARG A 678 -27.97 21.44 -9.57
CA ARG A 678 -29.03 22.44 -9.50
C ARG A 678 -28.60 23.68 -10.27
N PRO A 679 -29.19 23.95 -11.45
CA PRO A 679 -28.79 25.08 -12.29
C PRO A 679 -29.04 26.45 -11.65
N ASN A 680 -30.11 26.58 -10.86
CA ASN A 680 -30.58 27.85 -10.29
C ASN A 680 -30.52 27.83 -8.75
N GLY A 681 -29.40 27.40 -8.17
CA GLY A 681 -29.13 27.60 -6.74
C GLY A 681 -29.10 29.10 -6.42
N GLY A 682 -29.36 29.48 -5.17
CA GLY A 682 -29.57 30.89 -4.77
C GLY A 682 -28.46 31.87 -5.18
N SER A 683 -27.25 31.36 -5.48
CA SER A 683 -26.06 32.13 -5.90
C SER A 683 -25.42 31.67 -7.23
N GLY A 684 -25.99 30.67 -7.93
CA GLY A 684 -25.37 30.04 -9.11
C GLY A 684 -25.64 28.53 -9.20
N GLY A 685 -24.80 27.80 -9.96
CA GLY A 685 -24.89 26.35 -10.07
C GLY A 685 -24.44 25.63 -8.80
N GLU A 686 -25.26 24.72 -8.27
CA GLU A 686 -24.92 23.91 -7.09
C GLU A 686 -24.82 22.43 -7.44
N TRP A 687 -23.77 21.77 -6.96
CA TRP A 687 -23.59 20.32 -7.05
C TRP A 687 -23.89 19.71 -5.70
N TRP A 688 -24.62 18.59 -5.69
CA TRP A 688 -24.97 17.86 -4.47
C TRP A 688 -24.79 16.36 -4.68
N TRP A 689 -24.27 15.66 -3.68
CA TRP A 689 -24.17 14.21 -3.70
C TRP A 689 -24.39 13.62 -2.31
N SER A 690 -24.94 12.42 -2.28
CA SER A 690 -25.16 11.61 -1.07
C SER A 690 -24.10 10.53 -1.02
N ARG A 691 -23.18 10.63 -0.06
CA ARG A 691 -22.07 9.71 0.16
C ARG A 691 -22.56 8.30 0.48
N SER A 692 -22.35 7.38 -0.44
CA SER A 692 -22.60 5.94 -0.30
C SER A 692 -21.97 5.34 0.96
N SER A 693 -20.79 5.82 1.37
CA SER A 693 -20.01 5.24 2.48
C SER A 693 -20.61 5.47 3.88
N ASN A 694 -21.36 6.56 4.07
CA ASN A 694 -21.86 6.95 5.40
C ASN A 694 -23.23 7.66 5.40
N GLY A 695 -23.84 7.91 4.24
CA GLY A 695 -25.12 8.60 4.09
C GLY A 695 -25.07 10.11 4.32
N GLY A 696 -23.89 10.71 4.48
CA GLY A 696 -23.72 12.16 4.58
C GLY A 696 -23.83 12.86 3.23
N ASN A 697 -24.17 14.14 3.21
CA ASN A 697 -24.29 14.91 1.98
C ASN A 697 -23.06 15.79 1.73
N GLY A 698 -22.56 15.80 0.50
CA GLY A 698 -21.65 16.81 -0.01
C GLY A 698 -22.38 17.84 -0.87
N ALA A 699 -21.91 19.08 -0.85
CA ALA A 699 -22.41 20.14 -1.71
C ALA A 699 -21.34 21.18 -2.01
N VAL A 700 -21.36 21.73 -3.22
CA VAL A 700 -20.49 22.86 -3.59
C VAL A 700 -21.15 23.76 -4.63
N GLN A 701 -20.87 25.06 -4.57
CA GLN A 701 -21.25 26.02 -5.60
C GLN A 701 -20.14 26.12 -6.64
N PHE A 702 -20.41 25.68 -7.86
CA PHE A 702 -19.44 25.73 -8.96
C PHE A 702 -20.15 25.75 -10.32
N GLY A 703 -19.88 26.77 -11.12
CA GLY A 703 -20.49 26.96 -12.44
C GLY A 703 -21.84 27.69 -12.42
N THR A 704 -22.51 27.69 -13.57
CA THR A 704 -23.75 28.43 -13.86
C THR A 704 -24.72 27.60 -14.68
N ALA A 705 -26.01 27.97 -14.70
CA ALA A 705 -27.06 27.23 -15.40
C ALA A 705 -26.82 26.98 -16.90
N THR A 706 -25.95 27.77 -17.55
CA THR A 706 -25.63 27.63 -18.98
C THR A 706 -24.45 26.72 -19.26
N ASP A 707 -23.75 26.26 -18.22
CA ASP A 707 -22.61 25.36 -18.35
C ASP A 707 -23.08 23.92 -18.59
N VAL A 708 -22.31 23.16 -19.37
CA VAL A 708 -22.56 21.73 -19.62
C VAL A 708 -21.78 20.94 -18.58
N ILE A 709 -22.48 20.23 -17.69
CA ILE A 709 -21.86 19.41 -16.65
C ILE A 709 -21.16 18.18 -17.24
N VAL A 710 -19.92 17.93 -16.82
CA VAL A 710 -19.02 16.88 -17.34
C VAL A 710 -18.16 16.25 -16.23
N PRO A 711 -18.74 15.87 -15.07
CA PRO A 711 -17.97 15.30 -13.97
C PRO A 711 -17.25 14.01 -14.39
N SER A 712 -16.00 13.86 -13.98
CA SER A 712 -15.11 12.75 -14.35
C SER A 712 -13.86 12.76 -13.48
N ASP A 713 -13.03 11.73 -13.49
CA ASP A 713 -11.77 11.70 -12.72
C ASP A 713 -10.61 12.28 -13.55
N PHE A 714 -10.47 13.60 -13.60
CA PHE A 714 -9.42 14.28 -14.35
C PHE A 714 -8.07 14.28 -13.62
N THR A 715 -8.05 13.98 -12.32
CA THR A 715 -6.83 13.99 -11.49
C THR A 715 -6.17 12.61 -11.34
N GLY A 716 -6.92 11.54 -11.60
CA GLY A 716 -6.52 10.14 -11.45
C GLY A 716 -6.49 9.71 -9.99
N ASP A 717 -7.31 10.35 -9.15
CA ASP A 717 -7.36 10.05 -7.72
C ASP A 717 -8.35 8.92 -7.38
N ASN A 718 -9.11 8.46 -8.38
CA ASN A 718 -10.25 7.55 -8.35
C ASN A 718 -11.50 8.13 -7.68
N LYS A 719 -11.63 9.46 -7.67
CA LYS A 719 -12.88 10.12 -7.33
C LYS A 719 -13.33 10.97 -8.50
N THR A 720 -14.63 11.19 -8.55
CA THR A 720 -15.25 12.07 -9.52
C THR A 720 -14.91 13.51 -9.17
N ASP A 721 -14.18 14.19 -10.05
CA ASP A 721 -14.00 15.63 -10.01
C ASP A 721 -15.27 16.33 -10.49
N ILE A 722 -15.53 17.49 -9.92
CA ILE A 722 -16.66 18.34 -10.31
C ILE A 722 -16.20 19.19 -11.49
N ALA A 723 -16.81 18.99 -12.66
CA ALA A 723 -16.37 19.68 -13.86
C ALA A 723 -17.51 20.14 -14.75
N PHE A 724 -17.29 21.25 -15.47
CA PHE A 724 -18.20 21.74 -16.50
C PHE A 724 -17.43 22.30 -17.71
N PHE A 725 -18.03 22.15 -18.89
CA PHE A 725 -17.63 22.82 -20.12
C PHE A 725 -18.51 24.04 -20.36
N ARG A 726 -17.91 25.19 -20.64
CA ARG A 726 -18.61 26.45 -20.92
C ARG A 726 -18.70 26.70 -22.42
N PRO A 727 -19.88 26.51 -23.05
CA PRO A 727 -19.99 26.61 -24.51
C PRO A 727 -19.69 28.01 -25.06
N SER A 728 -19.93 29.06 -24.28
CA SER A 728 -19.70 30.45 -24.71
C SER A 728 -18.22 30.81 -24.85
N THR A 729 -17.32 30.05 -24.20
CA THR A 729 -15.88 30.33 -24.22
C THR A 729 -15.03 29.15 -24.70
N GLY A 730 -15.59 27.93 -24.72
CA GLY A 730 -14.83 26.71 -25.02
C GLY A 730 -13.91 26.27 -23.88
N PHE A 731 -14.12 26.78 -22.66
CA PHE A 731 -13.30 26.42 -21.50
C PHE A 731 -13.91 25.28 -20.70
N TRP A 732 -13.05 24.38 -20.27
CA TRP A 732 -13.32 23.41 -19.21
C TRP A 732 -12.92 24.02 -17.88
N TYR A 733 -13.68 23.72 -16.84
CA TYR A 733 -13.39 24.07 -15.46
C TYR A 733 -13.52 22.80 -14.65
N VAL A 734 -12.46 22.43 -13.94
CA VAL A 734 -12.37 21.20 -13.14
C VAL A 734 -12.03 21.57 -11.71
N LEU A 735 -12.93 21.29 -10.79
CA LEU A 735 -12.75 21.39 -9.35
C LEU A 735 -12.34 20.03 -8.82
N ARG A 736 -11.13 19.97 -8.28
CA ARG A 736 -10.44 18.73 -7.90
C ARG A 736 -11.03 18.12 -6.65
N SER A 737 -11.29 16.82 -6.68
CA SER A 737 -11.72 15.98 -5.55
C SER A 737 -10.66 15.91 -4.44
N ASP A 738 -9.37 15.97 -4.80
CA ASP A 738 -8.21 15.87 -3.90
C ASP A 738 -8.16 16.96 -2.82
N ASP A 739 -8.36 18.22 -3.24
CA ASP A 739 -8.00 19.40 -2.46
C ASP A 739 -8.99 20.58 -2.63
N PHE A 740 -10.04 20.42 -3.43
CA PHE A 740 -11.03 21.45 -3.76
C PHE A 740 -10.45 22.73 -4.40
N SER A 741 -9.22 22.68 -4.92
CA SER A 741 -8.73 23.69 -5.87
C SER A 741 -9.34 23.45 -7.26
N PHE A 742 -9.39 24.47 -8.12
CA PHE A 742 -9.86 24.29 -9.50
C PHE A 742 -8.84 24.79 -10.51
N PHE A 743 -8.83 24.17 -11.68
CA PHE A 743 -8.11 24.64 -12.86
C PHE A 743 -9.05 24.76 -14.06
N ALA A 744 -8.66 25.57 -15.04
CA ALA A 744 -9.45 25.80 -16.24
C ALA A 744 -8.56 25.91 -17.46
N PHE A 745 -9.02 25.37 -18.59
CA PHE A 745 -8.26 25.34 -19.84
C PHE A 745 -9.19 25.39 -21.06
N PRO A 746 -8.76 26.02 -22.17
CA PRO A 746 -9.55 26.08 -23.41
C PRO A 746 -9.37 24.80 -24.23
N PHE A 747 -10.45 24.05 -24.43
CA PHE A 747 -10.44 22.89 -25.32
C PHE A 747 -11.83 22.64 -25.92
N GLY A 748 -12.00 22.99 -27.20
CA GLY A 748 -13.28 22.92 -27.91
C GLY A 748 -13.87 24.31 -28.20
N SER A 749 -15.09 24.31 -28.71
CA SER A 749 -15.79 25.51 -29.20
C SER A 749 -17.30 25.43 -28.96
N GLY A 750 -18.00 26.56 -29.10
CA GLY A 750 -19.46 26.59 -28.96
C GLY A 750 -20.15 25.68 -29.98
N GLY A 751 -21.01 24.79 -29.49
CA GLY A 751 -21.72 23.78 -30.30
C GLY A 751 -21.04 22.41 -30.32
N ASP A 752 -19.83 22.28 -29.76
CA ASP A 752 -19.22 20.97 -29.53
C ASP A 752 -19.91 20.26 -28.34
N VAL A 753 -20.01 18.93 -28.42
CA VAL A 753 -20.56 18.06 -27.37
C VAL A 753 -19.41 17.50 -26.55
N PRO A 754 -19.25 17.85 -25.26
CA PRO A 754 -18.19 17.30 -24.44
C PRO A 754 -18.44 15.84 -24.06
N VAL A 755 -17.38 15.04 -24.08
CA VAL A 755 -17.41 13.58 -23.96
C VAL A 755 -16.15 13.05 -23.24
N PRO A 756 -15.89 13.50 -22.00
CA PRO A 756 -14.69 13.07 -21.29
C PRO A 756 -14.74 11.57 -20.99
N ALA A 757 -13.60 10.90 -21.15
CA ALA A 757 -13.36 9.50 -20.82
C ALA A 757 -11.85 9.25 -20.85
N ASP A 758 -11.37 8.12 -20.34
CA ASP A 758 -9.96 7.74 -20.40
C ASP A 758 -9.64 7.07 -21.76
N TYR A 759 -9.20 7.83 -22.76
CA TYR A 759 -8.92 7.30 -24.12
C TYR A 759 -7.46 6.81 -24.27
N ASP A 760 -6.60 7.02 -23.27
CA ASP A 760 -5.19 6.62 -23.32
C ASP A 760 -4.77 5.58 -22.27
N ALA A 761 -5.69 5.20 -21.38
CA ALA A 761 -5.56 4.22 -20.30
C ALA A 761 -4.52 4.62 -19.25
N ASP A 762 -4.35 5.92 -18.98
CA ASP A 762 -3.46 6.41 -17.92
C ASP A 762 -4.13 6.48 -16.54
N GLY A 763 -5.44 6.20 -16.47
CA GLY A 763 -6.27 6.24 -15.28
C GLY A 763 -6.86 7.62 -14.99
N ARG A 764 -6.81 8.56 -15.94
CA ARG A 764 -7.44 9.88 -15.88
C ARG A 764 -8.43 10.02 -17.03
N SER A 765 -9.45 10.82 -16.80
CA SER A 765 -10.39 11.19 -17.85
C SER A 765 -9.79 12.30 -18.71
N ASP A 766 -9.72 12.05 -20.01
CA ASP A 766 -9.27 13.03 -20.99
C ASP A 766 -10.39 14.03 -21.31
N PRO A 767 -10.07 15.33 -21.38
CA PRO A 767 -10.96 16.30 -22.00
C PRO A 767 -11.14 15.99 -23.48
N ALA A 768 -12.38 15.65 -23.87
CA ALA A 768 -12.71 15.34 -25.26
C ALA A 768 -14.00 16.02 -25.70
N VAL A 769 -14.07 16.39 -26.98
CA VAL A 769 -15.27 16.97 -27.60
C VAL A 769 -15.57 16.32 -28.94
N PHE A 770 -16.86 16.07 -29.21
CA PHE A 770 -17.39 15.71 -30.50
C PHE A 770 -18.01 16.93 -31.17
N ARG A 771 -17.54 17.28 -32.37
CA ARG A 771 -18.07 18.38 -33.17
C ARG A 771 -19.14 17.87 -34.14
N PRO A 772 -20.44 18.16 -33.92
CA PRO A 772 -21.50 17.59 -34.74
C PRO A 772 -21.52 18.13 -36.18
N SER A 773 -20.99 19.34 -36.42
CA SER A 773 -21.04 19.99 -37.74
C SER A 773 -20.22 19.26 -38.80
N ASN A 774 -19.25 18.44 -38.41
CA ASN A 774 -18.38 17.68 -39.31
C ASN A 774 -18.01 16.29 -38.77
N SER A 775 -18.72 15.80 -37.74
CA SER A 775 -18.53 14.48 -37.11
C SER A 775 -17.08 14.20 -36.70
N THR A 776 -16.41 15.19 -36.11
CA THR A 776 -15.00 15.09 -35.71
C THR A 776 -14.85 15.06 -34.20
N TRP A 777 -14.06 14.11 -33.71
CA TRP A 777 -13.65 13.97 -32.32
C TRP A 777 -12.31 14.67 -32.12
N PHE A 778 -12.20 15.42 -31.04
CA PHE A 778 -10.97 16.02 -30.55
C PHE A 778 -10.76 15.54 -29.12
N ILE A 779 -9.64 14.86 -28.85
CA ILE A 779 -9.34 14.24 -27.56
C ILE A 779 -7.97 14.76 -27.11
N ALA A 780 -7.93 15.39 -25.94
CA ALA A 780 -6.69 15.86 -25.32
C ALA A 780 -6.20 14.83 -24.30
N ASN A 781 -5.39 13.88 -24.77
CA ASN A 781 -4.81 12.83 -23.94
C ASN A 781 -4.01 13.40 -22.75
N SER A 782 -4.31 12.97 -21.53
CA SER A 782 -3.64 13.37 -20.30
C SER A 782 -2.21 12.85 -20.22
N GLY A 783 -1.89 11.72 -20.87
CA GLY A 783 -0.54 11.26 -21.13
C GLY A 783 0.25 12.13 -22.12
N GLY A 784 -0.43 13.09 -22.76
CA GLY A 784 0.13 14.10 -23.66
C GLY A 784 -0.25 13.90 -25.12
N GLY A 785 -0.48 15.01 -25.82
CA GLY A 785 -0.85 15.03 -27.25
C GLY A 785 -2.32 15.36 -27.48
N THR A 786 -2.75 15.33 -28.74
CA THR A 786 -4.17 15.52 -29.10
C THR A 786 -4.50 14.59 -30.26
N ALA A 787 -5.48 13.72 -30.07
CA ALA A 787 -6.02 12.89 -31.13
C ALA A 787 -7.18 13.63 -31.83
N ILE A 788 -7.18 13.59 -33.16
CA ILE A 788 -8.24 14.16 -33.99
C ILE A 788 -8.71 13.07 -34.94
N GLN A 789 -9.97 12.69 -34.83
CA GLN A 789 -10.52 11.58 -35.59
C GLN A 789 -11.92 11.92 -36.11
N GLN A 790 -12.11 11.83 -37.42
CA GLN A 790 -13.45 11.93 -38.00
C GLN A 790 -14.14 10.57 -37.91
N PHE A 791 -15.26 10.50 -37.21
CA PHE A 791 -16.04 9.28 -37.04
C PHE A 791 -17.52 9.59 -36.78
N GLY A 792 -18.39 9.01 -37.61
CA GLY A 792 -19.83 9.29 -37.62
C GLY A 792 -20.27 10.19 -38.78
N ILE A 793 -21.55 10.54 -38.78
CA ILE A 793 -22.20 11.46 -39.72
C ILE A 793 -23.06 12.49 -38.98
N ALA A 794 -23.64 13.46 -39.71
CA ALA A 794 -24.51 14.46 -39.12
C ALA A 794 -25.76 13.82 -38.48
N GLY A 795 -26.05 14.17 -37.22
CA GLY A 795 -27.16 13.61 -36.45
C GLY A 795 -26.78 12.42 -35.56
N ASP A 796 -25.55 11.92 -35.65
CA ASP A 796 -25.03 10.90 -34.73
C ASP A 796 -24.76 11.52 -33.34
N LEU A 797 -25.00 10.74 -32.28
CA LEU A 797 -24.80 11.10 -30.88
C LEU A 797 -23.59 10.35 -30.32
N PRO A 798 -22.64 11.02 -29.64
CA PRO A 798 -21.42 10.37 -29.16
C PRO A 798 -21.66 9.59 -27.86
N VAL A 799 -21.16 8.35 -27.78
CA VAL A 799 -21.38 7.39 -26.68
C VAL A 799 -20.09 6.61 -26.34
N PRO A 800 -18.98 7.31 -26.02
CA PRO A 800 -17.70 6.65 -25.78
C PRO A 800 -17.75 5.79 -24.51
N ALA A 801 -17.13 4.62 -24.58
CA ALA A 801 -16.92 3.70 -23.46
C ALA A 801 -15.91 2.63 -23.89
N ASP A 802 -15.36 1.85 -22.96
CA ASP A 802 -14.45 0.73 -23.30
C ASP A 802 -15.26 -0.50 -23.74
N TYR A 803 -15.59 -0.63 -25.03
CA TYR A 803 -16.39 -1.74 -25.55
C TYR A 803 -15.56 -2.97 -25.91
N ASP A 804 -14.22 -2.87 -25.91
CA ASP A 804 -13.35 -3.99 -26.26
C ASP A 804 -12.55 -4.59 -25.08
N GLY A 805 -12.53 -3.88 -23.94
CA GLY A 805 -11.96 -4.30 -22.65
C GLY A 805 -10.46 -4.02 -22.53
N ASP A 806 -9.92 -3.06 -23.29
CA ASP A 806 -8.51 -2.70 -23.28
C ASP A 806 -8.16 -1.56 -22.30
N ALA A 807 -9.13 -1.15 -21.48
CA ALA A 807 -9.10 -0.04 -20.54
C ALA A 807 -9.06 1.35 -21.18
N LYS A 808 -9.22 1.47 -22.51
CA LYS A 808 -9.41 2.75 -23.19
C LYS A 808 -10.85 2.93 -23.58
N ALA A 809 -11.34 4.16 -23.46
CA ALA A 809 -12.59 4.55 -24.06
C ALA A 809 -12.48 4.50 -25.58
N ASP A 810 -13.41 3.78 -26.21
CA ASP A 810 -13.56 3.72 -27.64
C ASP A 810 -14.34 4.92 -28.17
N ILE A 811 -13.98 5.37 -29.37
CA ILE A 811 -14.79 6.34 -30.11
C ILE A 811 -16.04 5.62 -30.62
N ALA A 812 -17.21 6.01 -30.13
CA ALA A 812 -18.47 5.36 -30.47
C ALA A 812 -19.61 6.37 -30.68
N ILE A 813 -20.53 6.04 -31.59
CA ILE A 813 -21.75 6.82 -31.84
C ILE A 813 -23.00 5.95 -31.82
N TYR A 814 -24.12 6.57 -31.44
CA TYR A 814 -25.47 6.10 -31.70
C TYR A 814 -26.10 6.96 -32.79
N ARG A 815 -26.71 6.33 -33.79
CA ARG A 815 -27.40 6.95 -34.91
C ARG A 815 -28.90 6.75 -34.75
N PRO A 816 -29.63 7.74 -34.19
CA PRO A 816 -31.04 7.57 -33.88
C PRO A 816 -31.88 7.30 -35.14
N SER A 817 -31.56 7.94 -36.27
CA SER A 817 -32.33 7.80 -37.51
C SER A 817 -32.44 6.37 -38.03
N LEU A 818 -31.49 5.49 -37.68
CA LEU A 818 -31.44 4.09 -38.09
C LEU A 818 -31.45 3.11 -36.91
N GLY A 819 -31.42 3.59 -35.66
CA GLY A 819 -31.25 2.72 -34.49
C GLY A 819 -29.91 1.97 -34.51
N GLN A 820 -28.84 2.60 -35.00
CA GLN A 820 -27.55 1.96 -35.22
C GLN A 820 -26.48 2.44 -34.24
N TRP A 821 -25.68 1.51 -33.71
CA TRP A 821 -24.46 1.80 -32.96
C TRP A 821 -23.26 1.56 -33.85
N TRP A 822 -22.27 2.44 -33.79
CA TRP A 822 -21.00 2.29 -34.49
C TRP A 822 -19.85 2.51 -33.51
N LEU A 823 -18.98 1.53 -33.36
CA LEU A 823 -17.89 1.52 -32.38
C LEU A 823 -16.56 1.43 -33.12
N ALA A 824 -15.72 2.44 -33.05
CA ALA A 824 -14.32 2.39 -33.47
C ALA A 824 -13.46 1.95 -32.29
N ARG A 825 -13.35 0.63 -32.13
CA ARG A 825 -12.69 0.02 -30.98
C ARG A 825 -11.17 0.18 -31.07
N SER A 826 -10.57 0.63 -30.00
CA SER A 826 -9.16 1.01 -29.81
C SER A 826 -8.19 -0.10 -30.23
N SER A 827 -8.54 -1.36 -29.93
CA SER A 827 -7.70 -2.53 -30.18
C SER A 827 -8.36 -3.57 -31.10
N ALA A 828 -9.68 -3.50 -31.29
CA ALA A 828 -10.46 -4.51 -32.02
C ALA A 828 -11.10 -4.02 -33.34
N GLY A 829 -10.79 -2.80 -33.79
CA GLY A 829 -11.31 -2.25 -35.05
C GLY A 829 -12.82 -1.95 -35.03
N THR A 830 -13.35 -1.47 -36.16
CA THR A 830 -14.73 -0.94 -36.21
C THR A 830 -15.80 -2.01 -36.34
N VAL A 831 -16.88 -1.89 -35.55
CA VAL A 831 -18.09 -2.71 -35.64
C VAL A 831 -19.35 -1.86 -35.61
N ALA A 832 -20.46 -2.40 -36.08
CA ALA A 832 -21.76 -1.74 -36.04
C ALA A 832 -22.88 -2.72 -35.66
N PHE A 833 -23.87 -2.23 -34.93
CA PHE A 833 -25.04 -2.99 -34.47
C PHE A 833 -26.33 -2.25 -34.82
N GLU A 834 -27.34 -2.96 -35.31
CA GLU A 834 -28.70 -2.44 -35.43
C GLU A 834 -29.48 -2.80 -34.16
N PHE A 835 -29.47 -1.88 -33.19
CA PHE A 835 -30.02 -2.11 -31.87
C PHE A 835 -30.58 -0.82 -31.26
N GLY A 836 -31.88 -0.59 -31.48
CA GLY A 836 -32.61 0.57 -30.96
C GLY A 836 -33.51 1.23 -32.01
N THR A 837 -34.07 2.37 -31.64
CA THR A 837 -34.93 3.22 -32.48
C THR A 837 -34.66 4.71 -32.20
N ALA A 838 -35.19 5.60 -33.04
CA ALA A 838 -34.89 7.03 -32.97
C ALA A 838 -35.23 7.73 -31.65
N THR A 839 -36.13 7.18 -30.84
CA THR A 839 -36.53 7.75 -29.54
C THR A 839 -35.82 7.13 -28.34
N ASP A 840 -35.08 6.04 -28.56
CA ASP A 840 -34.38 5.34 -27.48
C ASP A 840 -33.17 6.15 -27.01
N LYS A 841 -32.86 6.01 -25.72
CA LYS A 841 -31.81 6.74 -25.02
C LYS A 841 -30.60 5.86 -24.78
N ALA A 842 -29.43 6.25 -25.29
CA ALA A 842 -28.21 5.47 -25.13
C ALA A 842 -27.70 5.52 -23.68
N VAL A 843 -27.44 4.34 -23.11
CA VAL A 843 -27.05 4.14 -21.70
C VAL A 843 -25.95 3.08 -21.60
N SER A 844 -24.94 3.13 -22.47
CA SER A 844 -23.83 2.17 -22.47
C SER A 844 -23.15 2.06 -21.09
N GLY A 845 -22.72 0.85 -20.74
CA GLY A 845 -22.09 0.54 -19.45
C GLY A 845 -21.93 -0.98 -19.28
N ASP A 846 -21.12 -1.44 -18.33
CA ASP A 846 -20.90 -2.88 -18.10
C ASP A 846 -22.00 -3.47 -17.22
N TYR A 847 -23.13 -3.88 -17.82
CA TYR A 847 -24.27 -4.45 -17.08
C TYR A 847 -24.08 -5.95 -16.80
N THR A 848 -23.18 -6.61 -17.53
CA THR A 848 -22.91 -8.04 -17.36
C THR A 848 -21.80 -8.33 -16.36
N GLY A 849 -20.93 -7.36 -16.10
CA GLY A 849 -19.74 -7.46 -15.26
C GLY A 849 -18.60 -8.19 -15.96
N ASP A 850 -18.48 -8.05 -17.28
CA ASP A 850 -17.44 -8.69 -18.08
C ASP A 850 -16.21 -7.79 -18.34
N GLY A 851 -16.20 -6.60 -17.73
CA GLY A 851 -15.15 -5.61 -17.88
C GLY A 851 -15.22 -4.83 -19.19
N LYS A 852 -16.32 -4.94 -19.95
CA LYS A 852 -16.58 -4.20 -21.18
C LYS A 852 -17.90 -3.46 -21.08
N ALA A 853 -17.96 -2.29 -21.69
CA ALA A 853 -19.23 -1.61 -21.88
C ALA A 853 -20.13 -2.42 -22.83
N ASP A 854 -21.36 -2.66 -22.40
CA ASP A 854 -22.41 -3.21 -23.24
C ASP A 854 -23.07 -2.09 -24.07
N VAL A 855 -23.47 -2.44 -25.29
CA VAL A 855 -24.35 -1.60 -26.10
C VAL A 855 -25.75 -1.66 -25.49
N ALA A 856 -26.24 -0.53 -24.97
CA ALA A 856 -27.50 -0.51 -24.24
C ALA A 856 -28.32 0.75 -24.47
N PHE A 857 -29.66 0.60 -24.45
CA PHE A 857 -30.58 1.73 -24.53
C PHE A 857 -31.75 1.60 -23.54
N TRP A 858 -32.26 2.73 -23.07
CA TRP A 858 -33.51 2.85 -22.33
C TRP A 858 -34.60 3.41 -23.24
N ARG A 859 -35.79 2.82 -23.22
CA ARG A 859 -36.92 3.22 -24.06
C ARG A 859 -37.90 4.12 -23.30
N PRO A 860 -37.99 5.43 -23.61
CA PRO A 860 -38.86 6.34 -22.87
C PRO A 860 -40.35 6.00 -22.97
N ALA A 861 -40.79 5.36 -24.06
CA ALA A 861 -42.21 5.03 -24.23
C ALA A 861 -42.72 3.97 -23.24
N THR A 862 -41.84 3.08 -22.77
CA THR A 862 -42.22 1.92 -21.95
C THR A 862 -41.49 1.84 -20.62
N GLY A 863 -40.33 2.49 -20.47
CA GLY A 863 -39.46 2.35 -19.31
C GLY A 863 -38.57 1.10 -19.35
N ASP A 864 -38.45 0.45 -20.51
CA ASP A 864 -37.68 -0.78 -20.68
C ASP A 864 -36.20 -0.48 -20.95
N TRP A 865 -35.34 -1.27 -20.34
CA TRP A 865 -33.91 -1.35 -20.63
C TRP A 865 -33.64 -2.49 -21.59
N TYR A 866 -32.75 -2.27 -22.55
CA TYR A 866 -32.28 -3.27 -23.51
C TYR A 866 -30.76 -3.29 -23.50
N ILE A 867 -30.17 -4.44 -23.17
CA ILE A 867 -28.72 -4.62 -23.04
C ILE A 867 -28.28 -5.68 -24.05
N LEU A 868 -27.45 -5.28 -25.02
CA LEU A 868 -26.77 -6.17 -25.94
C LEU A 868 -25.43 -6.58 -25.34
N ARG A 869 -25.34 -7.85 -25.00
CA ARG A 869 -24.23 -8.49 -24.30
C ARG A 869 -22.94 -8.45 -25.11
N SER A 870 -21.91 -7.81 -24.57
CA SER A 870 -20.55 -7.77 -25.11
C SER A 870 -19.94 -9.17 -25.33
N GLU A 871 -20.34 -10.17 -24.52
CA GLU A 871 -19.70 -11.49 -24.53
C GLU A 871 -20.07 -12.34 -25.75
N ASN A 872 -21.28 -12.13 -26.30
CA ASN A 872 -21.84 -13.02 -27.34
C ASN A 872 -22.86 -12.38 -28.29
N ASN A 873 -23.13 -11.08 -28.20
CA ASN A 873 -24.11 -10.35 -29.00
C ASN A 873 -25.57 -10.83 -28.87
N SER A 874 -25.91 -11.61 -27.84
CA SER A 874 -27.32 -11.80 -27.45
C SER A 874 -27.80 -10.59 -26.65
N TYR A 875 -29.11 -10.41 -26.49
CA TYR A 875 -29.62 -9.31 -25.67
C TYR A 875 -30.65 -9.80 -24.66
N PHE A 876 -30.79 -9.03 -23.58
CA PHE A 876 -31.89 -9.15 -22.65
C PHE A 876 -32.55 -7.79 -22.44
N ALA A 877 -33.81 -7.81 -22.03
CA ALA A 877 -34.58 -6.61 -21.78
C ALA A 877 -35.46 -6.78 -20.55
N PHE A 878 -35.67 -5.70 -19.81
CA PHE A 878 -36.49 -5.71 -18.60
C PHE A 878 -37.10 -4.32 -18.32
N PRO A 879 -38.31 -4.27 -17.76
CA PRO A 879 -38.96 -3.01 -17.40
C PRO A 879 -38.36 -2.46 -16.10
N PHE A 880 -37.79 -1.26 -16.14
CA PHE A 880 -37.36 -0.55 -14.93
C PHE A 880 -37.44 0.97 -15.12
N GLY A 881 -38.50 1.55 -14.53
CA GLY A 881 -38.85 2.97 -14.64
C GLY A 881 -40.19 3.20 -15.32
N ILE A 882 -40.57 4.47 -15.45
CA ILE A 882 -41.75 4.91 -16.21
C ILE A 882 -41.37 6.01 -17.21
N ALA A 883 -42.28 6.33 -18.13
CA ALA A 883 -42.00 7.24 -19.25
C ALA A 883 -41.53 8.66 -18.86
N SER A 884 -41.84 9.12 -17.64
CA SER A 884 -41.40 10.43 -17.14
C SER A 884 -40.06 10.39 -16.41
N ASP A 885 -39.49 9.21 -16.17
CA ASP A 885 -38.23 9.08 -15.45
C ASP A 885 -37.03 9.35 -16.39
N LEU A 886 -35.89 9.69 -15.80
CA LEU A 886 -34.63 9.91 -16.50
C LEU A 886 -33.68 8.75 -16.17
N PRO A 887 -33.09 8.04 -17.15
CA PRO A 887 -32.13 6.98 -16.88
C PRO A 887 -30.83 7.55 -16.29
N VAL A 888 -30.31 6.88 -15.26
CA VAL A 888 -29.14 7.30 -14.49
C VAL A 888 -28.25 6.10 -14.15
N PRO A 889 -27.73 5.37 -15.15
CA PRO A 889 -26.97 4.16 -14.89
C PRO A 889 -25.66 4.44 -14.12
N GLY A 890 -25.24 3.47 -13.30
CA GLY A 890 -24.03 3.54 -12.47
C GLY A 890 -23.91 2.34 -11.54
N ASP A 891 -22.78 2.15 -10.88
CA ASP A 891 -22.53 1.03 -9.95
C ASP A 891 -22.89 1.46 -8.52
N TYR A 892 -24.16 1.32 -8.12
CA TYR A 892 -24.65 1.86 -6.84
C TYR A 892 -24.43 0.91 -5.65
N ASP A 893 -23.93 -0.31 -5.86
CA ASP A 893 -23.58 -1.24 -4.79
C ASP A 893 -22.10 -1.62 -4.71
N GLY A 894 -21.29 -1.25 -5.70
CA GLY A 894 -19.84 -1.43 -5.74
C GLY A 894 -19.42 -2.83 -6.14
N ASP A 895 -20.25 -3.55 -6.90
CA ASP A 895 -19.95 -4.90 -7.37
C ASP A 895 -19.16 -4.92 -8.69
N GLY A 896 -18.89 -3.75 -9.27
CA GLY A 896 -18.18 -3.58 -10.54
C GLY A 896 -19.10 -3.61 -11.74
N LYS A 897 -20.43 -3.68 -11.56
CA LYS A 897 -21.42 -3.65 -12.65
C LYS A 897 -22.22 -2.37 -12.64
N TYR A 898 -22.67 -1.96 -13.80
CA TYR A 898 -23.68 -0.92 -13.90
C TYR A 898 -25.05 -1.48 -13.51
N ASP A 899 -25.70 -0.77 -12.61
CA ASP A 899 -27.09 -0.98 -12.25
C ASP A 899 -28.02 -0.16 -13.15
N ALA A 900 -29.14 -0.76 -13.53
CA ALA A 900 -30.23 -0.01 -14.14
C ALA A 900 -30.88 0.88 -13.08
N ALA A 901 -30.82 2.19 -13.31
CA ALA A 901 -31.33 3.18 -12.37
C ALA A 901 -32.04 4.32 -13.08
N VAL A 902 -33.06 4.88 -12.42
CA VAL A 902 -33.87 5.98 -12.92
C VAL A 902 -34.09 7.06 -11.85
N PHE A 903 -34.10 8.32 -12.27
CA PHE A 903 -34.47 9.46 -11.44
C PHE A 903 -35.85 9.97 -11.87
N ARG A 904 -36.77 10.09 -10.92
CA ARG A 904 -38.11 10.61 -11.14
C ARG A 904 -38.16 12.11 -10.85
N PRO A 905 -38.28 12.98 -11.87
CA PRO A 905 -38.18 14.42 -11.68
C PRO A 905 -39.36 15.03 -10.91
N SER A 906 -40.54 14.38 -10.94
CA SER A 906 -41.75 14.92 -10.31
C SER A 906 -41.71 14.96 -8.78
N ASN A 907 -40.84 14.16 -8.16
CA ASN A 907 -40.69 14.09 -6.71
C ASN A 907 -39.23 13.91 -6.25
N SER A 908 -38.27 14.07 -7.16
CA SER A 908 -36.83 13.93 -6.92
C SER A 908 -36.44 12.59 -6.29
N THR A 909 -37.04 11.49 -6.75
CA THR A 909 -36.77 10.15 -6.22
C THR A 909 -35.91 9.33 -7.16
N TRP A 910 -34.85 8.76 -6.63
CA TRP A 910 -33.96 7.80 -7.29
C TRP A 910 -34.44 6.38 -7.03
N PHE A 911 -34.39 5.57 -8.08
CA PHE A 911 -34.62 4.13 -8.04
C PHE A 911 -33.43 3.46 -8.71
N ALA A 912 -32.69 2.58 -8.01
CA ALA A 912 -31.61 1.81 -8.63
C ALA A 912 -31.82 0.32 -8.36
N GLN A 913 -31.85 -0.50 -9.41
CA GLN A 913 -31.94 -1.95 -9.30
C GLN A 913 -30.54 -2.52 -9.07
N ARG A 914 -30.07 -2.47 -7.82
CA ARG A 914 -28.71 -2.90 -7.48
C ARG A 914 -28.53 -4.40 -7.66
N SER A 915 -27.53 -4.77 -8.45
CA SER A 915 -27.21 -6.12 -8.92
C SER A 915 -27.05 -7.13 -7.78
N THR A 916 -26.50 -6.72 -6.63
CA THR A 916 -26.24 -7.56 -5.45
C THR A 916 -26.93 -7.07 -4.17
N ALA A 917 -27.34 -5.81 -4.11
CA ALA A 917 -27.89 -5.19 -2.90
C ALA A 917 -29.41 -4.89 -2.94
N GLY A 918 -30.15 -5.40 -3.93
CA GLY A 918 -31.59 -5.14 -4.08
C GLY A 918 -31.92 -3.68 -4.41
N THR A 919 -33.20 -3.33 -4.53
CA THR A 919 -33.58 -2.00 -5.04
C THR A 919 -33.30 -0.87 -4.03
N LEU A 920 -32.52 0.13 -4.45
CA LEU A 920 -32.39 1.42 -3.79
C LEU A 920 -33.61 2.29 -4.14
N ILE A 921 -34.21 2.92 -3.13
CA ILE A 921 -35.22 3.96 -3.30
C ILE A 921 -34.84 5.12 -2.40
N GLN A 922 -34.45 6.26 -2.98
CA GLN A 922 -33.92 7.39 -2.23
C GLN A 922 -34.45 8.71 -2.79
N GLN A 923 -35.10 9.51 -1.95
CA GLN A 923 -35.42 10.88 -2.32
C GLN A 923 -34.17 11.76 -2.11
N PHE A 924 -33.66 12.37 -3.18
CA PHE A 924 -32.48 13.23 -3.14
C PHE A 924 -32.54 14.29 -4.25
N GLY A 925 -32.43 15.56 -3.86
CA GLY A 925 -32.60 16.72 -4.74
C GLY A 925 -33.98 17.39 -4.61
N GLN A 926 -34.26 18.29 -5.53
CA GLN A 926 -35.49 19.08 -5.64
C GLN A 926 -35.99 19.11 -7.10
N ILE A 927 -37.21 19.58 -7.31
CA ILE A 927 -37.80 19.68 -8.66
C ILE A 927 -36.98 20.68 -9.48
N GLY A 928 -36.52 20.25 -10.66
CA GLY A 928 -35.66 21.05 -11.55
C GLY A 928 -34.17 20.73 -11.44
N ASP A 929 -33.77 19.87 -10.51
CA ASP A 929 -32.40 19.37 -10.43
C ASP A 929 -32.14 18.36 -11.57
N ILE A 930 -30.90 18.34 -12.08
CA ILE A 930 -30.42 17.46 -13.14
C ILE A 930 -29.59 16.35 -12.48
N PRO A 931 -29.96 15.06 -12.58
CA PRO A 931 -29.13 13.99 -12.07
C PRO A 931 -27.86 13.84 -12.91
N LEU A 932 -26.69 13.75 -12.26
CA LEU A 932 -25.40 13.80 -12.95
C LEU A 932 -25.21 12.68 -13.98
N PRO A 933 -25.57 11.41 -13.71
CA PRO A 933 -25.40 10.34 -14.69
C PRO A 933 -26.21 10.56 -15.97
N ASN A 934 -27.40 11.17 -15.87
CA ASN A 934 -28.23 11.46 -17.04
C ASN A 934 -27.59 12.50 -17.98
N ALA A 935 -26.61 13.28 -17.53
CA ALA A 935 -25.90 14.23 -18.40
C ALA A 935 -25.11 13.55 -19.52
N PHE A 936 -24.81 12.26 -19.36
CA PHE A 936 -24.07 11.44 -20.33
C PHE A 936 -24.99 10.58 -21.20
N VAL A 937 -26.27 10.51 -20.86
CA VAL A 937 -27.29 9.85 -21.66
C VAL A 937 -27.56 10.68 -22.92
N ARG A 938 -27.77 10.00 -24.05
CA ARG A 938 -27.97 10.62 -25.35
C ARG A 938 -29.30 10.20 -25.98
#